data_AF-A0A094AFA7-F1
#
_entry.id   AF-A0A094AFA7-F1
#
_cell.length_a   1.000
_cell.length_b   1.000
_cell.length_c   1.000
_cell.angle_alpha   90.00
_cell.angle_beta   90.00
_cell.angle_gamma   90.00
#
_symmetry.space_group_name_H-M   'P 1'
#
loop_
_entity.id
_entity.type
_entity.pdbx_description
1 polymer ?
#
loop_
_entity_poly.entity_id
_entity_poly.type
_entity_poly.pdbx_seq_one_letter_code
_entity_poly.pdbx_strand_id
1 'polypeptide(L)'
;MPHPDGDSYLESQNLSQPIAEYRDAPIAVHASYYLQKFLDTPPSAEPLLSAIGGFPLAIRIHINADLDQWQKHGITPRFYFDGQATVGSEEVAMKDAKVSMEKSNAAWQPYYQNQPTEAVIAFGKTGSVKANHLQRYFQQILIERGLTFEVAPYSACAQMAYIDSKDLDCAVGIMGPPDLLLYNINESLITEIDFEKGLVYGLVKTQLLKKLNVNEETFIDSYLMTGTPSLQPFPALNDPAVVPKQPFTILDAVNMYRTAGKSIANLCETWSEALQKQDPDWQDKYQKCRMAIKHAVIMSTNGTLEVMKFNELSGDHHEYIGLQLAAEIYHYQSKALVGPRVLNSLGSLRMYVYPPLDGGESDEYRKLVTQQLVPIQEQTVALYASRLHRAFQHKNIEMKFWYDDKKTVKMTHQDVTPAPDRQAATWRVDDETIRSLKDVKAQPGSIGFALKALEDEKFRKETLKKDTSPKPSSIVSTESVVANTLWRFLHLRGYINDEHKLTDWGSALATTVYALPTPNQEEAALLAFELLRHDVLNARNRHDEWIGGPNMGNDEQNKLCLLIARCACLLKLRHKEIGFTGPLSKNLLAHHSIITAVRECNRDLIEAVAASMFISSHAERKNRTDWEKIGASLLFGEDISIAFGITVKTYLDEQHQGHSSEELKAREKSRYEKWPIAHAEDILGDLELAFKFFDALHAGIKSLGTKVSDQDVWEGAAKLRNCHHPEASYIFFTNNHIPSCRKYKELINMILTKGFVLASLAAVAVAKSAVLDLVPDNFDKIALSGKPALVEFFAPWCGHCKTLAPVYEELAQAFEFASDKVSVAKVDADAEKSLGKRFGIQGFPTLKWFDGKSKDPQDYSGGRDLESLTKFITDKTGIKPRKAKAPTSDVVFLTDANFKEAIGGDKDVLVAFTAPWCGHCKTLAPIWEEVATDFAAESSVVIAKVDADAENSKLTASLQGVSSYPTIKFFPRGSTEGVAYSGGRSEKDILAFLNEKAGTHRTPGGGLDAQAGIIDAFDKVIKKLGGTTNVAEITAEASQIAQELKDTAEKKYAEYYVKVFAKLSESKEYAAKEYARLQGLLNKGNLAKVKEDEMTAKSNILKTFEEKEKDKTHEEL
;
A
#
# COMPACT_ATOMS: atom_id res chain seq x y z
N MET A 1 -3.95 -26.52 -1.46
CA MET A 1 -3.61 -27.92 -1.76
C MET A 1 -2.48 -27.94 -2.77
N PRO A 2 -1.56 -28.92 -2.68
CA PRO A 2 -0.45 -29.08 -3.62
C PRO A 2 -0.90 -29.33 -5.07
N HIS A 3 -2.08 -29.92 -5.26
CA HIS A 3 -2.78 -29.94 -6.54
C HIS A 3 -3.94 -28.94 -6.53
N PRO A 4 -3.93 -27.91 -7.38
CA PRO A 4 -5.09 -27.04 -7.60
C PRO A 4 -6.30 -27.81 -8.14
N ASP A 5 -6.05 -28.85 -8.95
CA ASP A 5 -7.07 -29.62 -9.66
C ASP A 5 -7.38 -30.98 -9.00
N GLY A 6 -6.93 -31.20 -7.76
CA GLY A 6 -7.06 -32.49 -7.08
C GLY A 6 -6.13 -33.59 -7.62
N ASP A 7 -6.24 -34.79 -7.03
CA ASP A 7 -5.52 -35.99 -7.51
C ASP A 7 -6.50 -36.88 -8.28
N SER A 8 -6.36 -36.89 -9.61
CA SER A 8 -7.25 -37.66 -10.50
C SER A 8 -7.28 -39.17 -10.22
N TYR A 9 -6.20 -39.75 -9.66
CA TYR A 9 -6.22 -41.15 -9.25
C TYR A 9 -7.14 -41.31 -8.05
N LEU A 10 -7.01 -40.48 -7.01
CA LEU A 10 -7.88 -40.53 -5.84
C LEU A 10 -9.34 -40.32 -6.22
N GLU A 11 -9.64 -39.33 -7.05
CA GLU A 11 -11.02 -39.06 -7.53
C GLU A 11 -11.64 -40.28 -8.22
N SER A 12 -10.87 -40.97 -9.05
CA SER A 12 -11.33 -42.20 -9.72
C SER A 12 -11.58 -43.38 -8.77
N GLN A 13 -11.16 -43.28 -7.50
CA GLN A 13 -11.42 -44.29 -6.47
C GLN A 13 -12.66 -44.01 -5.62
N ASN A 14 -13.35 -42.88 -5.82
CA ASN A 14 -14.57 -42.57 -5.09
C ASN A 14 -15.64 -43.67 -5.29
N LEU A 15 -16.23 -44.08 -4.18
CA LEU A 15 -17.46 -44.86 -4.15
C LEU A 15 -18.63 -43.92 -3.90
N SER A 16 -19.84 -44.31 -4.32
CA SER A 16 -21.05 -43.55 -4.06
C SER A 16 -22.00 -44.34 -3.17
N GLN A 17 -22.73 -43.63 -2.32
CA GLN A 17 -23.81 -44.14 -1.47
C GLN A 17 -25.04 -43.23 -1.57
N PRO A 18 -26.26 -43.75 -1.38
CA PRO A 18 -27.45 -42.91 -1.31
C PRO A 18 -27.38 -41.92 -0.14
N ILE A 19 -27.76 -40.67 -0.37
CA ILE A 19 -27.78 -39.63 0.68
C ILE A 19 -28.70 -39.98 1.85
N ALA A 20 -29.71 -40.82 1.62
CA ALA A 20 -30.65 -41.27 2.64
C ALA A 20 -29.97 -42.01 3.80
N GLU A 21 -28.81 -42.64 3.57
CA GLU A 21 -28.00 -43.33 4.60
C GLU A 21 -27.39 -42.36 5.62
N TYR A 22 -27.37 -41.05 5.33
CA TYR A 22 -26.79 -40.01 6.17
C TYR A 22 -27.84 -39.14 6.87
N ARG A 23 -29.13 -39.52 6.83
CA ARG A 23 -30.18 -38.79 7.53
C ARG A 23 -29.90 -38.78 9.04
N ASP A 24 -30.08 -37.63 9.66
CA ASP A 24 -29.85 -37.37 11.09
C ASP A 24 -28.37 -37.53 11.51
N ALA A 25 -27.44 -37.63 10.54
CA ALA A 25 -26.02 -37.78 10.81
C ALA A 25 -25.34 -36.41 11.04
N PRO A 26 -24.64 -36.21 12.17
CA PRO A 26 -23.67 -35.13 12.29
C PRO A 26 -22.44 -35.47 11.45
N ILE A 27 -22.06 -34.59 10.52
CA ILE A 27 -20.86 -34.75 9.69
C ILE A 27 -19.85 -33.67 10.08
N ALA A 28 -18.64 -34.09 10.44
CA ALA A 28 -17.54 -33.16 10.65
C ALA A 28 -17.01 -32.69 9.28
N VAL A 29 -17.02 -31.39 9.03
CA VAL A 29 -16.69 -30.80 7.72
C VAL A 29 -15.47 -29.91 7.84
N HIS A 30 -14.46 -30.14 7.01
CA HIS A 30 -13.29 -29.28 6.91
C HIS A 30 -13.68 -27.96 6.24
N ALA A 31 -13.63 -26.84 6.97
CA ALA A 31 -14.17 -25.56 6.52
C ALA A 31 -13.49 -25.02 5.27
N SER A 32 -12.16 -25.05 5.22
CA SER A 32 -11.40 -24.57 4.04
C SER A 32 -11.74 -25.39 2.78
N TYR A 33 -11.90 -26.72 2.91
CA TYR A 33 -12.29 -27.60 1.81
C TYR A 33 -13.70 -27.31 1.32
N TYR A 34 -14.64 -27.09 2.24
CA TYR A 34 -16.01 -26.71 1.92
C TYR A 34 -16.07 -25.39 1.14
N LEU A 35 -15.39 -24.35 1.64
CA LEU A 35 -15.36 -23.03 1.01
C LEU A 35 -14.68 -23.04 -0.36
N GLN A 36 -13.61 -23.82 -0.51
CA GLN A 36 -12.83 -23.87 -1.76
C GLN A 36 -13.70 -24.35 -2.93
N LYS A 37 -14.67 -25.24 -2.71
CA LYS A 37 -15.60 -25.69 -3.76
C LYS A 37 -16.39 -24.53 -4.38
N PHE A 38 -16.81 -23.58 -3.57
CA PHE A 38 -17.54 -22.41 -4.06
C PHE A 38 -16.64 -21.43 -4.82
N LEU A 39 -15.36 -21.36 -4.46
CA LEU A 39 -14.37 -20.52 -5.13
C LEU A 39 -13.95 -21.08 -6.49
N ASP A 40 -13.95 -22.41 -6.64
CA ASP A 40 -13.45 -23.08 -7.84
C ASP A 40 -14.56 -23.41 -8.85
N THR A 41 -15.82 -23.52 -8.40
CA THR A 41 -16.92 -24.03 -9.23
C THR A 41 -17.97 -22.96 -9.53
N PRO A 42 -18.34 -22.72 -10.81
CA PRO A 42 -19.50 -21.92 -11.16
C PRO A 42 -20.82 -22.54 -10.64
N PRO A 43 -21.87 -21.75 -10.38
CA PRO A 43 -21.98 -20.30 -10.60
C PRO A 43 -21.42 -19.43 -9.46
N SER A 44 -20.97 -20.04 -8.35
CA SER A 44 -20.46 -19.30 -7.18
C SER A 44 -19.06 -18.73 -7.36
N ALA A 45 -18.26 -19.33 -8.25
CA ALA A 45 -16.93 -18.83 -8.58
C ALA A 45 -17.01 -17.48 -9.30
N GLU A 46 -16.34 -16.46 -8.75
CA GLU A 46 -16.28 -15.12 -9.32
C GLU A 46 -14.91 -14.87 -9.97
N PRO A 47 -14.78 -14.97 -11.30
CA PRO A 47 -13.47 -14.97 -11.95
C PRO A 47 -12.70 -13.67 -11.77
N LEU A 48 -13.39 -12.55 -11.62
CA LEU A 48 -12.77 -11.23 -11.46
C LEU A 48 -12.42 -10.89 -10.01
N LEU A 49 -12.68 -11.77 -9.05
CA LEU A 49 -12.43 -11.50 -7.63
C LEU A 49 -10.96 -11.13 -7.37
N SER A 50 -10.01 -11.78 -8.03
CA SER A 50 -8.58 -11.45 -7.93
C SER A 50 -8.22 -10.07 -8.47
N ALA A 51 -9.07 -9.48 -9.33
CA ALA A 51 -8.87 -8.16 -9.92
C ALA A 51 -9.55 -7.03 -9.13
N ILE A 52 -10.47 -7.36 -8.21
CA ILE A 52 -11.23 -6.38 -7.42
C ILE A 52 -11.04 -6.51 -5.90
N GLY A 53 -10.51 -7.63 -5.41
CA GLY A 53 -10.40 -7.92 -3.98
C GLY A 53 -11.76 -7.98 -3.26
N GLY A 54 -11.70 -8.13 -1.95
CA GLY A 54 -12.88 -8.24 -1.09
C GLY A 54 -13.49 -9.64 -1.09
N PHE A 55 -14.65 -9.75 -0.43
CA PHE A 55 -15.43 -10.98 -0.43
C PHE A 55 -16.23 -11.13 -1.72
N PRO A 56 -16.39 -12.38 -2.23
CA PRO A 56 -17.26 -12.61 -3.37
C PRO A 56 -18.70 -12.18 -3.05
N LEU A 57 -19.33 -11.48 -3.99
CA LEU A 57 -20.69 -10.94 -3.86
C LEU A 57 -21.73 -12.06 -3.72
N ALA A 58 -21.60 -13.14 -4.50
CA ALA A 58 -22.57 -14.21 -4.61
C ALA A 58 -22.36 -15.37 -3.62
N ILE A 59 -21.15 -15.52 -3.06
CA ILE A 59 -20.79 -16.74 -2.32
C ILE A 59 -21.71 -17.00 -1.12
N ARG A 60 -22.17 -15.95 -0.44
CA ARG A 60 -23.05 -16.09 0.74
C ARG A 60 -24.40 -16.69 0.37
N ILE A 61 -24.97 -16.33 -0.78
CA ILE A 61 -26.20 -16.95 -1.30
C ILE A 61 -25.99 -18.43 -1.52
N HIS A 62 -24.90 -18.80 -2.19
CA HIS A 62 -24.62 -20.19 -2.54
C HIS A 62 -24.31 -21.06 -1.33
N ILE A 63 -23.51 -20.55 -0.38
CA ILE A 63 -23.31 -21.20 0.93
C ILE A 63 -24.66 -21.39 1.62
N ASN A 64 -25.51 -20.35 1.63
CA ASN A 64 -26.79 -20.44 2.30
C ASN A 64 -27.74 -21.44 1.65
N ALA A 65 -27.80 -21.48 0.31
CA ALA A 65 -28.61 -22.41 -0.45
C ALA A 65 -28.11 -23.86 -0.32
N ASP A 66 -26.79 -24.06 -0.25
CA ASP A 66 -26.20 -25.37 0.02
C ASP A 66 -26.56 -25.83 1.43
N LEU A 67 -26.33 -25.02 2.47
CA LEU A 67 -26.71 -25.32 3.85
C LEU A 67 -28.22 -25.61 4.02
N ASP A 68 -29.09 -25.00 3.19
CA ASP A 68 -30.51 -25.36 3.13
C ASP A 68 -30.72 -26.79 2.63
N GLN A 69 -29.91 -27.28 1.68
CA GLN A 69 -29.95 -28.69 1.25
C GLN A 69 -29.49 -29.63 2.36
N TRP A 70 -28.42 -29.29 3.09
CA TRP A 70 -27.99 -30.06 4.26
C TRP A 70 -29.15 -30.23 5.25
N GLN A 71 -29.79 -29.12 5.62
CA GLN A 71 -30.94 -29.13 6.52
C GLN A 71 -32.13 -29.92 5.97
N LYS A 72 -32.46 -29.73 4.68
CA LYS A 72 -33.57 -30.45 4.01
C LYS A 72 -33.39 -31.96 4.01
N HIS A 73 -32.15 -32.44 3.92
CA HIS A 73 -31.82 -33.87 3.96
C HIS A 73 -31.63 -34.41 5.39
N GLY A 74 -31.79 -33.56 6.42
CA GLY A 74 -31.62 -33.94 7.82
C GLY A 74 -30.15 -34.16 8.20
N ILE A 75 -29.20 -33.60 7.46
CA ILE A 75 -27.76 -33.75 7.73
C ILE A 75 -27.29 -32.51 8.49
N THR A 76 -26.57 -32.72 9.60
CA THR A 76 -26.06 -31.60 10.41
C THR A 76 -24.55 -31.41 10.19
N PRO A 77 -24.11 -30.34 9.52
CA PRO A 77 -22.68 -30.08 9.36
C PRO A 77 -22.10 -29.45 10.64
N ARG A 78 -20.94 -29.94 11.08
CA ARG A 78 -20.10 -29.31 12.11
C ARG A 78 -18.76 -28.93 11.51
N PHE A 79 -18.47 -27.63 11.45
CA PHE A 79 -17.31 -27.13 10.72
C PHE A 79 -16.05 -27.07 11.59
N TYR A 80 -14.92 -27.51 11.03
CA TYR A 80 -13.59 -27.41 11.65
C TYR A 80 -12.69 -26.53 10.79
N PHE A 81 -12.15 -25.47 11.40
CA PHE A 81 -11.22 -24.53 10.77
C PHE A 81 -9.79 -24.84 11.18
N ASP A 82 -8.85 -24.61 10.26
CA ASP A 82 -7.43 -24.65 10.59
C ASP A 82 -7.08 -23.52 11.56
N GLY A 83 -6.25 -23.85 12.55
CA GLY A 83 -5.70 -22.94 13.54
C GLY A 83 -4.29 -22.50 13.18
N GLN A 84 -3.36 -22.73 14.13
CA GLN A 84 -1.97 -22.34 13.95
C GLN A 84 -1.27 -23.16 12.86
N ALA A 85 -0.31 -22.52 12.19
CA ALA A 85 0.55 -23.14 11.21
C ALA A 85 1.55 -24.08 11.89
N THR A 86 1.78 -25.24 11.28
CA THR A 86 2.93 -26.10 11.62
C THR A 86 4.20 -25.58 10.93
N VAL A 87 5.36 -26.04 11.37
CA VAL A 87 6.63 -25.65 10.72
C VAL A 87 6.59 -26.04 9.23
N GLY A 88 7.01 -25.11 8.37
CA GLY A 88 6.99 -25.27 6.90
C GLY A 88 5.73 -24.71 6.22
N SER A 89 4.58 -24.62 6.91
CA SER A 89 3.33 -24.18 6.27
C SER A 89 3.40 -22.75 5.73
N GLU A 90 4.02 -21.83 6.48
CA GLU A 90 4.14 -20.42 6.05
C GLU A 90 5.10 -20.26 4.86
N GLU A 91 6.14 -21.11 4.76
CA GLU A 91 7.08 -21.12 3.63
C GLU A 91 6.41 -21.66 2.36
N VAL A 92 5.61 -22.72 2.47
CA VAL A 92 4.77 -23.24 1.39
C VAL A 92 3.78 -22.17 0.94
N ALA A 93 3.06 -21.55 1.87
CA ALA A 93 2.10 -20.49 1.58
C ALA A 93 2.77 -19.28 0.88
N MET A 94 3.99 -18.93 1.28
CA MET A 94 4.78 -17.87 0.66
C MET A 94 5.08 -18.19 -0.81
N LYS A 95 5.53 -19.42 -1.09
CA LYS A 95 5.83 -19.86 -2.45
C LYS A 95 4.58 -19.91 -3.32
N ASP A 96 3.47 -20.46 -2.81
CA ASP A 96 2.18 -20.51 -3.51
C ASP A 96 1.64 -19.11 -3.82
N ALA A 97 1.83 -18.16 -2.89
CA ALA A 97 1.44 -16.78 -3.09
C ALA A 97 2.28 -16.09 -4.18
N LYS A 98 3.60 -16.34 -4.24
CA LYS A 98 4.47 -15.83 -5.31
C LYS A 98 4.03 -16.36 -6.69
N VAL A 99 3.70 -17.64 -6.80
CA VAL A 99 3.16 -18.24 -8.05
C VAL A 99 1.81 -17.63 -8.42
N SER A 100 0.92 -17.44 -7.45
CA SER A 100 -0.40 -16.84 -7.70
C SER A 100 -0.29 -15.38 -8.15
N MET A 101 0.69 -14.64 -7.62
CA MET A 101 1.00 -13.27 -8.03
C MET A 101 1.48 -13.22 -9.49
N GLU A 102 2.38 -14.13 -9.91
CA GLU A 102 2.83 -14.22 -11.31
C GLU A 102 1.66 -14.46 -12.27
N LYS A 103 0.75 -15.38 -11.93
CA LYS A 103 -0.47 -15.65 -12.70
C LYS A 103 -1.38 -14.42 -12.75
N SER A 104 -1.56 -13.73 -11.64
CA SER A 104 -2.36 -12.49 -11.58
C SER A 104 -1.76 -11.39 -12.45
N ASN A 105 -0.45 -11.20 -12.42
CA ASN A 105 0.24 -10.25 -13.29
C ASN A 105 0.09 -10.59 -14.78
N ALA A 106 0.12 -11.88 -15.13
CA ALA A 106 -0.15 -12.34 -16.49
C ALA A 106 -1.62 -12.11 -16.91
N ALA A 107 -2.58 -12.27 -15.99
CA ALA A 107 -4.01 -12.09 -16.26
C ALA A 107 -4.39 -10.63 -16.62
N TRP A 108 -3.58 -9.64 -16.22
CA TRP A 108 -3.76 -8.25 -16.63
C TRP A 108 -3.40 -7.99 -18.11
N GLN A 109 -2.58 -8.83 -18.75
CA GLN A 109 -2.16 -8.62 -20.15
C GLN A 109 -3.32 -8.63 -21.15
N PRO A 110 -4.20 -9.66 -21.20
CA PRO A 110 -5.35 -9.64 -22.10
C PRO A 110 -6.30 -8.47 -21.82
N TYR A 111 -6.41 -8.02 -20.56
CA TYR A 111 -7.19 -6.81 -20.24
C TYR A 111 -6.62 -5.57 -20.92
N TYR A 112 -5.30 -5.36 -20.86
CA TYR A 112 -4.63 -4.24 -21.54
C TYR A 112 -4.65 -4.34 -23.07
N GLN A 113 -4.80 -5.55 -23.61
CA GLN A 113 -4.94 -5.81 -25.04
C GLN A 113 -6.39 -5.72 -25.54
N ASN A 114 -7.33 -5.26 -24.69
CA ASN A 114 -8.76 -5.20 -24.98
C ASN A 114 -9.38 -6.56 -25.34
N GLN A 115 -8.92 -7.63 -24.68
CA GLN A 115 -9.46 -8.99 -24.78
C GLN A 115 -10.21 -9.36 -23.49
N PRO A 116 -11.40 -8.81 -23.23
CA PRO A 116 -12.09 -8.94 -21.95
C PRO A 116 -12.46 -10.39 -21.60
N THR A 117 -12.85 -11.20 -22.58
CA THR A 117 -13.18 -12.62 -22.37
C THR A 117 -11.95 -13.41 -21.91
N GLU A 118 -10.80 -13.18 -22.54
CA GLU A 118 -9.55 -13.85 -22.17
C GLU A 118 -9.06 -13.39 -20.80
N ALA A 119 -9.25 -12.10 -20.46
CA ALA A 119 -8.95 -11.57 -19.14
C ALA A 119 -9.78 -12.22 -18.05
N VAL A 120 -11.10 -12.35 -18.23
CA VAL A 120 -11.99 -13.02 -17.27
C VAL A 120 -11.55 -14.48 -17.05
N ILE A 121 -11.23 -15.20 -18.13
CA ILE A 121 -10.73 -16.59 -18.04
C ILE A 121 -9.38 -16.65 -17.31
N ALA A 122 -8.48 -15.71 -17.59
CA ALA A 122 -7.17 -15.67 -16.97
C ALA A 122 -7.25 -15.36 -15.47
N PHE A 123 -8.07 -14.38 -15.06
CA PHE A 123 -8.28 -14.05 -13.66
C PHE A 123 -8.90 -15.20 -12.86
N GLY A 124 -9.86 -15.92 -13.45
CA GLY A 124 -10.46 -17.11 -12.84
C GLY A 124 -9.48 -18.26 -12.59
N LYS A 125 -8.26 -18.22 -13.15
CA LYS A 125 -7.22 -19.25 -12.99
C LYS A 125 -6.05 -18.81 -12.11
N THR A 126 -6.09 -17.60 -11.55
CA THR A 126 -4.99 -17.04 -10.74
C THR A 126 -4.81 -17.77 -9.42
N GLY A 127 -5.93 -18.15 -8.80
CA GLY A 127 -5.94 -18.75 -7.46
C GLY A 127 -5.45 -17.79 -6.37
N SER A 128 -5.46 -16.47 -6.58
CA SER A 128 -4.94 -15.49 -5.61
C SER A 128 -5.83 -15.33 -4.37
N VAL A 129 -7.13 -15.62 -4.48
CA VAL A 129 -8.04 -15.65 -3.34
C VAL A 129 -8.21 -17.09 -2.88
N LYS A 130 -8.00 -17.33 -1.59
CA LYS A 130 -7.98 -18.66 -0.97
C LYS A 130 -9.06 -18.75 0.10
N ALA A 131 -9.53 -19.96 0.38
CA ALA A 131 -10.56 -20.20 1.40
C ALA A 131 -10.21 -19.66 2.80
N ASN A 132 -8.93 -19.62 3.16
CA ASN A 132 -8.46 -19.05 4.44
C ASN A 132 -8.76 -17.54 4.56
N HIS A 133 -8.78 -16.79 3.45
CA HIS A 133 -9.14 -15.37 3.45
C HIS A 133 -10.63 -15.14 3.78
N LEU A 134 -11.48 -16.17 3.61
CA LEU A 134 -12.93 -16.09 3.82
C LEU A 134 -13.39 -16.67 5.17
N GLN A 135 -12.47 -17.12 6.03
CA GLN A 135 -12.84 -17.83 7.26
C GLN A 135 -13.74 -17.02 8.17
N ARG A 136 -13.40 -15.74 8.42
CA ARG A 136 -14.19 -14.85 9.27
C ARG A 136 -15.59 -14.63 8.71
N TYR A 137 -15.68 -14.40 7.40
CA TYR A 137 -16.95 -14.26 6.70
C TYR A 137 -17.82 -15.51 6.82
N PHE A 138 -17.22 -16.69 6.67
CA PHE A 138 -17.93 -17.94 6.82
C PHE A 138 -18.37 -18.21 8.26
N GLN A 139 -17.50 -17.97 9.24
CA GLN A 139 -17.83 -18.07 10.66
C GLN A 139 -19.05 -17.20 11.00
N GLN A 140 -19.12 -15.99 10.46
CA GLN A 140 -20.29 -15.11 10.63
C GLN A 140 -21.57 -15.73 10.08
N ILE A 141 -21.54 -16.31 8.88
CA ILE A 141 -22.68 -17.05 8.31
C ILE A 141 -23.10 -18.19 9.25
N LEU A 142 -22.14 -18.98 9.75
CA LEU A 142 -22.43 -20.09 10.66
C LEU A 142 -23.08 -19.62 11.96
N ILE A 143 -22.60 -18.53 12.56
CA ILE A 143 -23.19 -17.91 13.76
C ILE A 143 -24.63 -17.47 13.50
N GLU A 144 -24.87 -16.78 12.38
CA GLU A 144 -26.21 -16.32 12.00
C GLU A 144 -27.20 -17.48 11.80
N ARG A 145 -26.70 -18.63 11.33
CA ARG A 145 -27.51 -19.85 11.15
C ARG A 145 -27.59 -20.74 12.39
N GLY A 146 -26.89 -20.39 13.47
CA GLY A 146 -26.83 -21.21 14.68
C GLY A 146 -26.09 -22.55 14.49
N LEU A 147 -25.21 -22.63 13.49
CA LEU A 147 -24.39 -23.81 13.23
C LEU A 147 -23.11 -23.77 14.07
N THR A 148 -22.77 -24.92 14.65
CA THR A 148 -21.57 -25.05 15.48
C THR A 148 -20.32 -25.20 14.62
N PHE A 149 -19.24 -24.54 15.05
CA PHE A 149 -17.92 -24.74 14.48
C PHE A 149 -16.84 -24.67 15.56
N GLU A 150 -15.64 -25.11 15.20
CA GLU A 150 -14.47 -25.10 16.06
C GLU A 150 -13.23 -24.75 15.23
N VAL A 151 -12.32 -23.96 15.80
CA VAL A 151 -10.99 -23.76 15.21
C VAL A 151 -10.02 -24.74 15.89
N ALA A 152 -9.41 -25.63 15.13
CA ALA A 152 -8.44 -26.57 15.66
C ALA A 152 -7.23 -25.84 16.28
N PRO A 153 -6.46 -26.46 17.19
CA PRO A 153 -5.21 -25.87 17.66
C PRO A 153 -4.22 -25.58 16.53
N TYR A 154 -4.06 -26.56 15.62
CA TYR A 154 -3.24 -26.48 14.41
C TYR A 154 -4.04 -26.98 13.19
N SER A 155 -3.89 -28.24 12.80
CA SER A 155 -4.57 -28.80 11.63
C SER A 155 -6.01 -29.21 11.92
N ALA A 156 -6.97 -28.74 11.10
CA ALA A 156 -8.35 -29.23 11.16
C ALA A 156 -8.43 -30.72 10.80
N CYS A 157 -7.58 -31.20 9.89
CA CYS A 157 -7.51 -32.62 9.56
C CYS A 157 -7.18 -33.48 10.78
N ALA A 158 -6.18 -33.07 11.58
CA ALA A 158 -5.81 -33.80 12.81
C ALA A 158 -6.95 -33.80 13.84
N GLN A 159 -7.61 -32.65 14.03
CA GLN A 159 -8.73 -32.52 14.97
C GLN A 159 -9.91 -33.40 14.56
N MET A 160 -10.27 -33.40 13.28
CA MET A 160 -11.35 -34.22 12.73
C MET A 160 -11.04 -35.72 12.82
N ALA A 161 -9.80 -36.12 12.52
CA ALA A 161 -9.38 -37.52 12.64
C ALA A 161 -9.42 -38.01 14.09
N TYR A 162 -9.03 -37.17 15.06
CA TYR A 162 -9.19 -37.48 16.47
C TYR A 162 -10.66 -37.74 16.83
N ILE A 163 -11.56 -36.87 16.37
CA ILE A 163 -12.99 -36.97 16.64
C ILE A 163 -13.60 -38.24 16.06
N ASP A 164 -13.27 -38.53 14.80
CA ASP A 164 -13.69 -39.76 14.11
C ASP A 164 -13.20 -41.00 14.87
N SER A 165 -11.91 -41.06 15.22
CA SER A 165 -11.29 -42.23 15.87
C SER A 165 -11.83 -42.57 17.26
N LYS A 166 -12.54 -41.64 17.91
CA LYS A 166 -13.06 -41.81 19.27
C LYS A 166 -14.52 -42.28 19.30
N ASP A 167 -15.13 -42.47 18.13
CA ASP A 167 -16.54 -42.87 17.97
C ASP A 167 -17.46 -42.05 18.87
N LEU A 168 -17.24 -40.73 18.85
CA LEU A 168 -17.96 -39.79 19.68
C LEU A 168 -19.28 -39.46 19.00
N ASP A 169 -20.36 -39.27 19.77
CA ASP A 169 -21.67 -38.80 19.30
C ASP A 169 -21.62 -37.44 18.54
N CYS A 170 -20.45 -36.81 18.44
CA CYS A 170 -20.27 -35.52 17.79
C CYS A 170 -20.01 -35.57 16.27
N ALA A 171 -19.71 -36.74 15.67
CA ALA A 171 -19.70 -36.93 14.22
C ALA A 171 -19.78 -38.42 13.84
N VAL A 172 -20.62 -38.77 12.86
CA VAL A 172 -20.77 -40.13 12.30
C VAL A 172 -19.96 -40.29 10.99
N GLY A 173 -19.41 -39.19 10.47
CA GLY A 173 -18.51 -39.21 9.32
C GLY A 173 -17.74 -37.90 9.18
N ILE A 174 -16.66 -37.94 8.40
CA ILE A 174 -15.79 -36.80 8.11
C ILE A 174 -15.83 -36.45 6.62
N MET A 175 -15.92 -35.16 6.32
CA MET A 175 -15.88 -34.60 4.98
C MET A 175 -14.74 -33.60 4.86
N GLY A 176 -13.83 -33.81 3.91
CA GLY A 176 -12.65 -32.95 3.81
C GLY A 176 -11.67 -33.33 2.72
N PRO A 177 -10.48 -32.70 2.73
CA PRO A 177 -9.45 -32.97 1.75
C PRO A 177 -8.82 -34.36 1.99
N PRO A 178 -8.20 -34.97 0.96
CA PRO A 178 -7.51 -36.25 1.12
C PRO A 178 -6.34 -36.22 2.12
N ASP A 179 -5.86 -35.05 2.56
CA ASP A 179 -4.90 -34.89 3.66
C ASP A 179 -5.39 -35.56 4.96
N LEU A 180 -6.69 -35.74 5.15
CA LEU A 180 -7.26 -36.53 6.26
C LEU A 180 -6.76 -37.99 6.28
N LEU A 181 -6.43 -38.55 5.12
CA LEU A 181 -5.93 -39.93 5.01
C LEU A 181 -4.52 -40.11 5.60
N LEU A 182 -3.79 -39.02 5.86
CA LEU A 182 -2.50 -39.03 6.58
C LEU A 182 -2.67 -39.37 8.07
N TYR A 183 -3.88 -39.26 8.60
CA TYR A 183 -4.20 -39.49 10.00
C TYR A 183 -4.94 -40.83 10.19
N ASN A 184 -5.04 -41.24 11.45
CA ASN A 184 -5.79 -42.43 11.84
C ASN A 184 -7.29 -42.12 11.91
N ILE A 185 -7.96 -42.23 10.77
CA ILE A 185 -9.42 -42.16 10.63
C ILE A 185 -10.01 -43.58 10.65
N ASN A 186 -11.31 -43.72 10.93
CA ASN A 186 -12.00 -45.02 11.04
C ASN A 186 -11.89 -45.82 9.74
N GLU A 187 -12.55 -45.39 8.65
CA GLU A 187 -12.42 -46.06 7.34
C GLU A 187 -12.73 -45.17 6.13
N SER A 188 -13.72 -44.28 6.24
CA SER A 188 -14.30 -43.57 5.09
C SER A 188 -14.11 -42.06 5.19
N LEU A 189 -13.78 -41.44 4.06
CA LEU A 189 -13.66 -39.99 3.90
C LEU A 189 -14.67 -39.53 2.85
N ILE A 190 -15.61 -38.67 3.24
CA ILE A 190 -16.54 -38.04 2.30
C ILE A 190 -15.78 -36.96 1.53
N THR A 191 -15.78 -37.08 0.21
CA THR A 191 -15.18 -36.10 -0.71
C THR A 191 -16.25 -35.15 -1.24
N GLU A 192 -17.47 -35.63 -1.47
CA GLU A 192 -18.53 -34.81 -2.04
C GLU A 192 -19.93 -35.27 -1.62
N ILE A 193 -20.85 -34.31 -1.48
CA ILE A 193 -22.28 -34.58 -1.35
C ILE A 193 -22.95 -33.90 -2.54
N ASP A 194 -23.54 -34.69 -3.42
CA ASP A 194 -24.29 -34.22 -4.57
C ASP A 194 -25.79 -34.33 -4.23
N PHE A 195 -26.35 -33.22 -3.76
CA PHE A 195 -27.76 -33.15 -3.37
C PHE A 195 -28.71 -33.31 -4.56
N GLU A 196 -28.28 -32.95 -5.78
CA GLU A 196 -29.12 -33.07 -6.98
C GLU A 196 -29.27 -34.54 -7.40
N LYS A 197 -28.17 -35.29 -7.38
CA LYS A 197 -28.18 -36.74 -7.66
C LYS A 197 -28.65 -37.57 -6.46
N GLY A 198 -28.68 -36.98 -5.26
CA GLY A 198 -28.99 -37.68 -4.01
C GLY A 198 -27.91 -38.70 -3.64
N LEU A 199 -26.64 -38.40 -3.95
CA LEU A 199 -25.50 -39.28 -3.75
C LEU A 199 -24.43 -38.62 -2.88
N VAL A 200 -23.79 -39.43 -2.03
CA VAL A 200 -22.58 -39.06 -1.27
C VAL A 200 -21.42 -39.84 -1.85
N TYR A 201 -20.35 -39.14 -2.22
CA TYR A 201 -19.11 -39.71 -2.75
C TYR A 201 -18.03 -39.71 -1.68
N GLY A 202 -17.22 -40.77 -1.63
CA GLY A 202 -16.13 -40.86 -0.68
C GLY A 202 -15.11 -41.95 -0.97
N LEU A 203 -13.97 -41.85 -0.29
CA LEU A 203 -12.86 -42.79 -0.34
C LEU A 203 -12.93 -43.75 0.85
N VAL A 204 -12.67 -45.03 0.60
CA VAL A 204 -12.50 -46.03 1.67
C VAL A 204 -11.01 -46.36 1.79
N LYS A 205 -10.39 -45.99 2.91
CA LYS A 205 -8.93 -46.05 3.12
C LYS A 205 -8.38 -47.46 2.89
N THR A 206 -9.04 -48.49 3.44
CA THR A 206 -8.62 -49.89 3.29
C THR A 206 -8.64 -50.37 1.84
N GLN A 207 -9.66 -49.97 1.07
CA GLN A 207 -9.73 -50.30 -0.37
C GLN A 207 -8.68 -49.55 -1.17
N LEU A 208 -8.44 -48.28 -0.84
CA LEU A 208 -7.41 -47.46 -1.48
C LEU A 208 -6.01 -48.08 -1.28
N LEU A 209 -5.65 -48.45 -0.04
CA LEU A 209 -4.39 -49.12 0.28
C LEU A 209 -4.23 -50.43 -0.49
N LYS A 210 -5.31 -51.22 -0.59
CA LYS A 210 -5.32 -52.48 -1.36
C LYS A 210 -5.11 -52.25 -2.86
N LYS A 211 -5.80 -51.26 -3.45
CA LYS A 211 -5.67 -50.93 -4.88
C LYS A 211 -4.29 -50.37 -5.23
N LEU A 212 -3.75 -49.53 -4.35
CA LEU A 212 -2.39 -49.03 -4.46
C LEU A 212 -1.36 -50.12 -4.17
N ASN A 213 -1.72 -51.23 -3.52
CA ASN A 213 -0.82 -52.30 -3.05
C ASN A 213 0.29 -51.78 -2.11
N VAL A 214 -0.13 -51.04 -1.08
CA VAL A 214 0.74 -50.43 -0.06
C VAL A 214 0.18 -50.65 1.33
N ASN A 215 1.04 -50.60 2.35
CA ASN A 215 0.60 -50.48 3.73
C ASN A 215 0.46 -48.99 4.12
N GLU A 216 -0.02 -48.72 5.32
CA GLU A 216 -0.30 -47.36 5.78
C GLU A 216 0.96 -46.48 5.82
N GLU A 217 2.09 -46.97 6.36
CA GLU A 217 3.34 -46.20 6.39
C GLU A 217 3.84 -45.86 4.98
N THR A 218 3.80 -46.81 4.04
CA THR A 218 4.20 -46.57 2.65
C THR A 218 3.26 -45.56 1.98
N PHE A 219 1.97 -45.60 2.30
CA PHE A 219 0.98 -44.65 1.80
C PHE A 219 1.25 -43.24 2.33
N ILE A 220 1.47 -43.08 3.64
CA ILE A 220 1.76 -41.78 4.26
C ILE A 220 3.01 -41.16 3.62
N ASP A 221 4.09 -41.93 3.51
CA ASP A 221 5.34 -41.43 2.92
C ASP A 221 5.15 -41.03 1.45
N SER A 222 4.42 -41.85 0.67
CA SER A 222 4.14 -41.57 -0.74
C SER A 222 3.18 -40.38 -0.91
N TYR A 223 2.20 -40.21 -0.03
CA TYR A 223 1.28 -39.08 -0.05
C TYR A 223 2.05 -37.79 0.30
N LEU A 224 2.92 -37.81 1.32
CA LEU A 224 3.77 -36.66 1.64
C LEU A 224 4.67 -36.26 0.47
N MET A 225 5.15 -37.20 -0.35
CA MET A 225 5.87 -36.88 -1.58
C MET A 225 5.02 -36.09 -2.57
N THR A 226 3.70 -36.25 -2.60
CA THR A 226 2.81 -35.45 -3.46
C THR A 226 2.66 -34.00 -2.99
N GLY A 227 3.13 -33.69 -1.78
CA GLY A 227 3.03 -32.40 -1.13
C GLY A 227 1.87 -32.32 -0.13
N THR A 228 1.91 -31.32 0.73
CA THR A 228 0.85 -30.95 1.69
C THR A 228 0.87 -29.43 1.91
N PRO A 229 -0.08 -28.82 2.64
CA PRO A 229 0.03 -27.42 3.04
C PRO A 229 1.31 -27.06 3.83
N SER A 230 2.08 -28.05 4.31
CA SER A 230 3.33 -27.85 5.06
C SER A 230 4.58 -28.41 4.36
N LEU A 231 4.42 -29.05 3.20
CA LEU A 231 5.52 -29.68 2.46
C LEU A 231 5.34 -29.51 0.95
N GLN A 232 6.34 -28.99 0.26
CA GLN A 232 6.33 -28.93 -1.20
C GLN A 232 6.40 -30.35 -1.81
N PRO A 233 5.79 -30.59 -2.98
CA PRO A 233 5.91 -31.88 -3.64
C PRO A 233 7.38 -32.23 -3.92
N PHE A 234 7.71 -33.52 -3.88
CA PHE A 234 9.04 -34.01 -4.18
C PHE A 234 9.46 -33.53 -5.59
N PRO A 235 10.58 -32.81 -5.74
CA PRO A 235 10.92 -32.10 -6.99
C PRO A 235 10.85 -32.95 -8.26
N ALA A 236 11.25 -34.22 -8.21
CA ALA A 236 11.25 -35.11 -9.37
C ALA A 236 9.84 -35.44 -9.89
N LEU A 237 8.79 -35.35 -9.05
CA LEU A 237 7.41 -35.59 -9.50
C LEU A 237 6.90 -34.49 -10.43
N ASN A 238 7.42 -33.27 -10.29
CA ASN A 238 7.08 -32.13 -11.13
C ASN A 238 7.83 -32.11 -12.47
N ASP A 239 8.83 -32.97 -12.67
CA ASP A 239 9.62 -32.99 -13.90
C ASP A 239 8.90 -33.82 -14.98
N PRO A 240 8.44 -33.22 -16.10
CA PRO A 240 7.77 -33.95 -17.17
C PRO A 240 8.65 -35.00 -17.84
N ALA A 241 9.99 -34.92 -17.71
CA ALA A 241 10.89 -35.96 -18.19
C ALA A 241 10.87 -37.21 -17.30
N VAL A 242 10.48 -37.06 -16.03
CA VAL A 242 10.40 -38.14 -15.04
C VAL A 242 8.98 -38.69 -14.95
N VAL A 243 7.99 -37.81 -14.85
CA VAL A 243 6.57 -38.13 -14.85
C VAL A 243 5.90 -37.46 -16.06
N PRO A 244 5.79 -38.17 -17.20
CA PRO A 244 5.28 -37.58 -18.45
C PRO A 244 3.84 -37.10 -18.39
N LYS A 245 3.01 -37.74 -17.56
CA LYS A 245 1.62 -37.34 -17.37
C LYS A 245 1.53 -36.36 -16.20
N GLN A 246 1.45 -35.07 -16.52
CA GLN A 246 1.20 -34.01 -15.54
C GLN A 246 -0.29 -33.60 -15.56
N PRO A 247 -0.88 -33.16 -14.43
CA PRO A 247 -0.30 -33.26 -13.09
C PRO A 247 -0.07 -34.72 -12.66
N PHE A 248 1.01 -34.97 -11.90
CA PHE A 248 1.30 -36.27 -11.31
C PHE A 248 0.21 -36.72 -10.33
N THR A 249 0.21 -38.00 -9.94
CA THR A 249 -0.74 -38.59 -8.99
C THR A 249 -0.01 -39.31 -7.86
N ILE A 250 -0.74 -39.67 -6.79
CA ILE A 250 -0.23 -40.53 -5.72
C ILE A 250 0.29 -41.87 -6.23
N LEU A 251 -0.27 -42.40 -7.33
CA LEU A 251 0.23 -43.63 -7.93
C LEU A 251 1.66 -43.45 -8.46
N ASP A 252 1.96 -42.29 -9.04
CA ASP A 252 3.31 -41.94 -9.51
C ASP A 252 4.29 -41.83 -8.36
N ALA A 253 3.88 -41.18 -7.26
CA ALA A 253 4.67 -41.11 -6.02
C ALA A 253 4.93 -42.49 -5.40
N VAL A 254 3.91 -43.35 -5.32
CA VAL A 254 4.05 -44.74 -4.84
C VAL A 254 5.02 -45.53 -5.71
N ASN A 255 4.94 -45.39 -7.03
CA ASN A 255 5.83 -46.09 -7.95
C ASN A 255 7.27 -45.60 -7.79
N MET A 256 7.48 -44.28 -7.72
CA MET A 256 8.80 -43.70 -7.48
C MET A 256 9.39 -44.15 -6.13
N TYR A 257 8.59 -44.17 -5.07
CA TYR A 257 9.01 -44.62 -3.75
C TYR A 257 9.42 -46.09 -3.72
N ARG A 258 8.71 -46.95 -4.46
CA ARG A 258 9.06 -48.38 -4.61
C ARG A 258 10.40 -48.56 -5.30
N THR A 259 10.67 -47.82 -6.37
CA THR A 259 11.94 -47.92 -7.11
C THR A 259 13.14 -47.54 -6.23
N ALA A 260 12.93 -46.65 -5.25
CA ALA A 260 13.91 -46.28 -4.25
C ALA A 260 14.01 -47.26 -3.06
N GLY A 261 13.39 -48.44 -3.14
CA GLY A 261 13.40 -49.44 -2.08
C GLY A 261 12.56 -49.06 -0.85
N LYS A 262 11.55 -48.19 -1.02
CA LYS A 262 10.70 -47.68 0.08
C LYS A 262 11.51 -47.00 1.19
N SER A 263 12.48 -46.19 0.79
CA SER A 263 13.31 -45.39 1.69
C SER A 263 13.40 -43.97 1.14
N ILE A 264 12.94 -43.00 1.92
CA ILE A 264 13.04 -41.59 1.54
C ILE A 264 14.50 -41.15 1.49
N ALA A 265 15.36 -41.68 2.37
CA ALA A 265 16.79 -41.38 2.32
C ALA A 265 17.42 -41.84 1.00
N ASN A 266 17.11 -43.07 0.56
CA ASN A 266 17.61 -43.59 -0.72
C ASN A 266 17.04 -42.80 -1.91
N LEU A 267 15.77 -42.39 -1.81
CA LEU A 267 15.13 -41.55 -2.82
C LEU A 267 15.85 -40.20 -2.95
N CYS A 268 16.13 -39.54 -1.83
CA CYS A 268 16.85 -38.27 -1.80
C CYS A 268 18.29 -38.42 -2.31
N GLU A 269 18.98 -39.52 -2.01
CA GLU A 269 20.31 -39.81 -2.54
C GLU A 269 20.28 -39.98 -4.07
N THR A 270 19.31 -40.74 -4.58
CA THR A 270 19.11 -40.98 -6.03
C THR A 270 18.86 -39.69 -6.79
N TRP A 271 18.14 -38.74 -6.19
CA TRP A 271 17.75 -37.47 -6.81
C TRP A 271 18.51 -36.26 -6.23
N SER A 272 19.69 -36.49 -5.66
CA SER A 272 20.47 -35.46 -4.96
C SER A 272 20.76 -34.23 -5.83
N GLU A 273 21.08 -34.40 -7.11
CA GLU A 273 21.28 -33.29 -8.05
C GLU A 273 20.01 -32.42 -8.23
N ALA A 274 18.85 -33.05 -8.37
CA ALA A 274 17.58 -32.34 -8.53
C ALA A 274 17.18 -31.59 -7.24
N LEU A 275 17.42 -32.21 -6.08
CA LEU A 275 17.21 -31.60 -4.77
C LEU A 275 18.12 -30.39 -4.56
N GLN A 276 19.43 -30.53 -4.81
CA GLN A 276 20.37 -29.41 -4.70
C GLN A 276 19.99 -28.21 -5.58
N LYS A 277 19.33 -28.45 -6.71
CA LYS A 277 18.86 -27.40 -7.61
C LYS A 277 17.54 -26.74 -7.16
N GLN A 278 16.61 -27.51 -6.60
CA GLN A 278 15.23 -27.05 -6.38
C GLN A 278 14.84 -26.88 -4.91
N ASP A 279 15.21 -27.82 -4.05
CA ASP A 279 14.93 -27.81 -2.61
C ASP A 279 15.94 -28.69 -1.86
N PRO A 280 17.13 -28.16 -1.51
CA PRO A 280 18.20 -28.93 -0.87
C PRO A 280 17.81 -29.54 0.48
N ASP A 281 16.89 -28.88 1.19
CA ASP A 281 16.44 -29.25 2.54
C ASP A 281 15.13 -30.04 2.54
N TRP A 282 14.68 -30.54 1.37
CA TRP A 282 13.39 -31.22 1.25
C TRP A 282 13.25 -32.42 2.21
N GLN A 283 14.33 -33.19 2.41
CA GLN A 283 14.32 -34.36 3.31
C GLN A 283 14.06 -33.96 4.77
N ASP A 284 14.67 -32.87 5.24
CA ASP A 284 14.46 -32.34 6.58
C ASP A 284 13.02 -31.84 6.75
N LYS A 285 12.50 -31.09 5.77
CA LYS A 285 11.10 -30.63 5.74
C LYS A 285 10.12 -31.80 5.77
N TYR A 286 10.41 -32.86 5.01
CA TYR A 286 9.62 -34.09 5.02
C TYR A 286 9.60 -34.74 6.40
N GLN A 287 10.77 -34.89 7.05
CA GLN A 287 10.86 -35.48 8.39
C GLN A 287 10.06 -34.67 9.41
N LYS A 288 10.19 -33.34 9.38
CA LYS A 288 9.41 -32.43 10.25
C LYS A 288 7.91 -32.55 10.01
N CYS A 289 7.47 -32.56 8.74
CA CYS A 289 6.06 -32.73 8.40
C CYS A 289 5.51 -34.07 8.90
N ARG A 290 6.26 -35.16 8.70
CA ARG A 290 5.90 -36.51 9.18
C ARG A 290 5.80 -36.56 10.72
N MET A 291 6.72 -35.90 11.43
CA MET A 291 6.67 -35.80 12.89
C MET A 291 5.50 -34.93 13.37
N ALA A 292 5.20 -33.82 12.71
CA ALA A 292 4.05 -32.97 13.03
C ALA A 292 2.71 -33.70 12.86
N ILE A 293 2.57 -34.57 11.85
CA ILE A 293 1.39 -35.43 11.66
C ILE A 293 1.31 -36.47 12.78
N LYS A 294 2.43 -37.15 13.08
CA LYS A 294 2.50 -38.19 14.12
C LYS A 294 2.17 -37.66 15.52
N HIS A 295 2.61 -36.44 15.79
CA HIS A 295 2.49 -35.75 17.08
C HIS A 295 1.56 -34.54 17.03
N ALA A 296 0.50 -34.64 16.21
CA ALA A 296 -0.44 -33.54 16.05
C ALA A 296 -1.04 -33.13 17.39
N VAL A 297 -1.18 -31.81 17.57
CA VAL A 297 -1.80 -31.23 18.77
C VAL A 297 -3.29 -31.06 18.52
N ILE A 298 -4.12 -31.65 19.37
CA ILE A 298 -5.58 -31.66 19.27
C ILE A 298 -6.21 -31.12 20.55
N MET A 299 -7.47 -30.70 20.44
CA MET A 299 -8.34 -30.37 21.57
C MET A 299 -9.23 -31.58 21.87
N SER A 300 -9.17 -32.11 23.08
CA SER A 300 -10.06 -33.18 23.52
C SER A 300 -11.50 -32.67 23.66
N THR A 301 -12.45 -33.59 23.75
CA THR A 301 -13.87 -33.25 24.01
C THR A 301 -14.11 -32.54 25.33
N ASN A 302 -13.20 -32.70 26.29
CA ASN A 302 -13.25 -32.00 27.58
C ASN A 302 -12.58 -30.61 27.52
N GLY A 303 -12.11 -30.19 26.34
CA GLY A 303 -11.43 -28.91 26.14
C GLY A 303 -9.98 -28.89 26.61
N THR A 304 -9.35 -30.06 26.79
CA THR A 304 -7.92 -30.16 27.14
C THR A 304 -7.08 -30.32 25.89
N LEU A 305 -5.94 -29.64 25.83
CA LEU A 305 -4.97 -29.87 24.77
C LEU A 305 -4.23 -31.18 24.99
N GLU A 306 -4.12 -31.97 23.93
CA GLU A 306 -3.40 -33.24 23.93
C GLU A 306 -2.45 -33.31 22.73
N VAL A 307 -1.32 -33.98 22.91
CA VAL A 307 -0.38 -34.28 21.83
C VAL A 307 -0.52 -35.75 21.47
N MET A 308 -0.82 -36.04 20.22
CA MET A 308 -0.94 -37.42 19.75
C MET A 308 0.39 -38.16 19.94
N LYS A 309 0.30 -39.44 20.38
CA LYS A 309 1.47 -40.29 20.68
C LYS A 309 2.52 -39.58 21.57
N PHE A 310 2.08 -38.86 22.60
CA PHE A 310 2.95 -38.09 23.50
C PHE A 310 4.15 -38.88 24.06
N ASN A 311 3.98 -40.17 24.39
CA ASN A 311 5.06 -41.01 24.92
C ASN A 311 6.20 -41.28 23.91
N GLU A 312 5.96 -41.02 22.63
CA GLU A 312 6.94 -41.13 21.54
C GLU A 312 7.49 -39.76 21.10
N LEU A 313 7.07 -38.67 21.76
CA LEU A 313 7.44 -37.31 21.40
C LEU A 313 8.95 -37.07 21.64
N SER A 314 9.60 -36.47 20.66
CA SER A 314 11.02 -36.14 20.75
C SER A 314 11.29 -34.87 21.57
N GLY A 315 12.52 -34.73 22.09
CA GLY A 315 12.91 -33.56 22.90
C GLY A 315 12.98 -32.25 22.11
N ASP A 316 13.11 -32.34 20.79
CA ASP A 316 13.20 -31.26 19.80
C ASP A 316 11.87 -30.97 19.11
N HIS A 317 10.72 -31.38 19.68
CA HIS A 317 9.40 -31.21 19.05
C HIS A 317 9.02 -29.78 18.64
N HIS A 318 9.62 -28.77 19.28
CA HIS A 318 9.46 -27.38 18.90
C HIS A 318 10.00 -27.06 17.49
N GLU A 319 10.89 -27.88 16.93
CA GLU A 319 11.42 -27.73 15.57
C GLU A 319 10.43 -28.13 14.47
N TYR A 320 9.35 -28.85 14.80
CA TYR A 320 8.33 -29.25 13.82
C TYR A 320 6.88 -28.86 14.21
N ILE A 321 6.57 -28.70 15.50
CA ILE A 321 5.27 -28.19 15.97
C ILE A 321 5.29 -26.67 16.15
N GLY A 322 6.44 -26.10 16.51
CA GLY A 322 6.58 -24.71 16.98
C GLY A 322 6.52 -24.59 18.50
N LEU A 323 6.73 -23.37 19.01
CA LEU A 323 6.64 -23.10 20.45
C LEU A 323 5.18 -23.17 20.92
N GLN A 324 4.92 -23.95 21.95
CA GLN A 324 3.57 -24.11 22.48
C GLN A 324 3.14 -22.90 23.32
N LEU A 325 1.94 -22.38 23.05
CA LEU A 325 1.33 -21.29 23.81
C LEU A 325 0.59 -21.82 25.06
N ALA A 326 0.13 -20.91 25.91
CA ALA A 326 -0.70 -21.30 27.05
C ALA A 326 -2.05 -21.88 26.58
N ALA A 327 -2.56 -22.92 27.26
CA ALA A 327 -3.81 -23.59 26.88
C ALA A 327 -5.02 -22.64 26.75
N GLU A 328 -5.05 -21.59 27.56
CA GLU A 328 -6.06 -20.54 27.51
C GLU A 328 -6.11 -19.80 26.15
N ILE A 329 -4.97 -19.61 25.49
CA ILE A 329 -4.91 -18.99 24.16
C ILE A 329 -5.55 -19.88 23.10
N TYR A 330 -5.27 -21.19 23.15
CA TYR A 330 -5.90 -22.15 22.24
C TYR A 330 -7.41 -22.24 22.48
N HIS A 331 -7.88 -22.05 23.71
CA HIS A 331 -9.32 -21.94 23.97
C HIS A 331 -9.93 -20.73 23.24
N TYR A 332 -9.33 -19.54 23.34
CA TYR A 332 -9.81 -18.35 22.63
C TYR A 332 -9.76 -18.50 21.11
N GLN A 333 -8.72 -19.15 20.58
CA GLN A 333 -8.63 -19.49 19.16
C GLN A 333 -9.76 -20.45 18.77
N SER A 334 -9.99 -21.52 19.55
CA SER A 334 -11.01 -22.54 19.25
C SER A 334 -12.43 -21.97 19.14
N LYS A 335 -12.65 -20.85 19.81
CA LYS A 335 -13.90 -20.09 19.84
C LYS A 335 -13.94 -18.91 18.87
N ALA A 336 -12.95 -18.82 17.98
CA ALA A 336 -12.78 -17.73 17.03
C ALA A 336 -12.82 -16.31 17.67
N LEU A 337 -12.48 -16.19 18.96
CA LEU A 337 -12.27 -14.89 19.58
C LEU A 337 -11.03 -14.21 18.98
N VAL A 338 -10.00 -15.02 18.69
CA VAL A 338 -8.72 -14.59 18.10
C VAL A 338 -8.38 -15.46 16.90
N GLY A 339 -7.72 -14.89 15.91
CA GLY A 339 -7.24 -15.56 14.71
C GLY A 339 -5.83 -16.13 14.91
N PRO A 340 -5.39 -17.04 14.02
CA PRO A 340 -4.11 -17.73 14.17
C PRO A 340 -2.90 -16.87 13.76
N ARG A 341 -3.06 -15.77 13.01
CA ARG A 341 -1.93 -15.04 12.40
C ARG A 341 -0.88 -14.56 13.41
N VAL A 342 -1.28 -13.85 14.46
CA VAL A 342 -0.33 -13.40 15.50
C VAL A 342 0.18 -14.57 16.34
N LEU A 343 -0.66 -15.57 16.56
CA LEU A 343 -0.32 -16.77 17.33
C LEU A 343 0.75 -17.60 16.62
N ASN A 344 0.68 -17.70 15.28
CA ASN A 344 1.73 -18.27 14.45
C ASN A 344 3.04 -17.54 14.67
N SER A 345 3.03 -16.21 14.66
CA SER A 345 4.27 -15.44 14.88
C SER A 345 4.86 -15.60 16.26
N LEU A 346 4.04 -15.77 17.30
CA LEU A 346 4.53 -16.14 18.63
C LEU A 346 5.11 -17.56 18.65
N GLY A 347 4.46 -18.51 17.98
CA GLY A 347 4.89 -19.91 17.93
C GLY A 347 6.14 -20.16 17.09
N SER A 348 6.27 -19.50 15.94
CA SER A 348 7.37 -19.66 14.97
C SER A 348 8.50 -18.65 15.16
N LEU A 349 8.26 -17.57 15.93
CA LEU A 349 9.13 -16.40 16.03
C LEU A 349 9.35 -15.70 14.68
N ARG A 350 8.42 -15.87 13.74
CA ARG A 350 8.48 -15.29 12.40
C ARG A 350 7.14 -14.68 12.00
N MET A 351 7.18 -13.57 11.29
CA MET A 351 5.99 -12.94 10.71
C MET A 351 6.19 -12.78 9.21
N TYR A 352 5.24 -13.24 8.40
CA TYR A 352 5.36 -13.21 6.95
C TYR A 352 4.51 -12.08 6.36
N VAL A 353 5.11 -11.29 5.46
CA VAL A 353 4.40 -10.34 4.61
C VAL A 353 4.24 -10.96 3.22
N TYR A 354 3.00 -11.33 2.88
CA TYR A 354 2.63 -11.98 1.63
C TYR A 354 2.55 -11.02 0.43
N PRO A 355 2.71 -11.52 -0.82
CA PRO A 355 2.45 -10.76 -2.03
C PRO A 355 1.05 -10.14 -2.02
N PRO A 356 0.92 -8.85 -2.33
CA PRO A 356 -0.38 -8.21 -2.46
C PRO A 356 -1.09 -8.63 -3.76
N LEU A 357 -2.42 -8.46 -3.82
CA LEU A 357 -3.24 -8.90 -4.98
C LEU A 357 -2.88 -8.18 -6.29
N ASP A 358 -2.46 -6.92 -6.22
CA ASP A 358 -2.02 -6.16 -7.40
C ASP A 358 -0.66 -6.62 -7.93
N GLY A 359 0.07 -7.43 -7.17
CA GLY A 359 1.42 -7.93 -7.51
C GLY A 359 2.49 -6.84 -7.58
N GLY A 360 2.21 -5.66 -7.03
CA GLY A 360 3.10 -4.50 -6.99
C GLY A 360 3.91 -4.36 -5.71
N GLU A 361 5.01 -3.62 -5.81
CA GLU A 361 5.91 -3.31 -4.71
C GLU A 361 6.20 -1.81 -4.59
N SER A 362 5.20 -0.96 -4.76
CA SER A 362 5.40 0.50 -4.63
C SER A 362 6.18 0.85 -3.35
N ASP A 363 7.02 1.88 -3.43
CA ASP A 363 7.82 2.33 -2.28
C ASP A 363 6.94 2.71 -1.08
N GLU A 364 5.74 3.24 -1.34
CA GLU A 364 4.74 3.53 -0.31
C GLU A 364 4.28 2.25 0.40
N TYR A 365 3.97 1.17 -0.32
CA TYR A 365 3.61 -0.12 0.27
C TYR A 365 4.77 -0.73 1.06
N ARG A 366 5.99 -0.71 0.51
CA ARG A 366 7.19 -1.21 1.19
C ARG A 366 7.45 -0.47 2.49
N LYS A 367 7.34 0.87 2.49
CA LYS A 367 7.47 1.69 3.70
C LYS A 367 6.38 1.36 4.72
N LEU A 368 5.14 1.18 4.27
CA LEU A 368 4.01 0.83 5.13
C LEU A 368 4.28 -0.45 5.92
N VAL A 369 4.59 -1.55 5.22
CA VAL A 369 4.72 -2.89 5.83
C VAL A 369 6.06 -3.12 6.53
N THR A 370 7.10 -2.33 6.26
CA THR A 370 8.42 -2.49 6.90
C THR A 370 8.70 -1.49 8.01
N GLN A 371 7.94 -0.40 8.11
CA GLN A 371 8.21 0.67 9.08
C GLN A 371 6.94 1.15 9.78
N GLN A 372 5.90 1.54 9.02
CA GLN A 372 4.77 2.26 9.62
C GLN A 372 3.82 1.36 10.42
N LEU A 373 3.66 0.09 10.01
CA LEU A 373 2.81 -0.88 10.71
C LEU A 373 3.53 -1.63 11.84
N VAL A 374 4.86 -1.68 11.81
CA VAL A 374 5.68 -2.44 12.79
C VAL A 374 5.36 -2.05 14.25
N PRO A 375 5.24 -0.76 14.62
CA PRO A 375 4.90 -0.39 15.99
C PRO A 375 3.54 -0.94 16.47
N ILE A 376 2.56 -1.05 15.57
CA ILE A 376 1.23 -1.61 15.89
C ILE A 376 1.33 -3.12 16.09
N GLN A 377 2.14 -3.80 15.27
CA GLN A 377 2.40 -5.23 15.40
C GLN A 377 3.16 -5.52 16.71
N GLU A 378 4.12 -4.67 17.09
CA GLU A 378 4.83 -4.79 18.37
C GLU A 378 3.91 -4.60 19.57
N GLN A 379 3.00 -3.61 19.52
CA GLN A 379 1.96 -3.44 20.54
C GLN A 379 1.06 -4.68 20.67
N THR A 380 0.63 -5.22 19.53
CA THR A 380 -0.20 -6.43 19.44
C THR A 380 0.50 -7.62 20.09
N VAL A 381 1.76 -7.87 19.75
CA VAL A 381 2.55 -8.97 20.32
C VAL A 381 2.78 -8.75 21.81
N ALA A 382 3.06 -7.52 22.25
CA ALA A 382 3.24 -7.17 23.66
C ALA A 382 2.00 -7.47 24.51
N LEU A 383 0.78 -7.19 23.99
CA LEU A 383 -0.47 -7.50 24.67
C LEU A 383 -0.60 -8.99 25.00
N TYR A 384 -0.34 -9.87 24.02
CA TYR A 384 -0.31 -11.32 24.27
C TYR A 384 0.84 -11.71 25.20
N ALA A 385 2.06 -11.27 24.90
CA ALA A 385 3.27 -11.71 25.58
C ALA A 385 3.29 -11.36 27.09
N SER A 386 2.67 -10.24 27.48
CA SER A 386 2.68 -9.71 28.86
C SER A 386 2.28 -10.73 29.94
N ARG A 387 1.44 -11.71 29.59
CA ARG A 387 0.94 -12.76 30.50
C ARG A 387 1.32 -14.18 30.07
N LEU A 388 2.15 -14.32 29.03
CA LEU A 388 2.73 -15.59 28.62
C LEU A 388 4.07 -15.84 29.32
N HIS A 389 4.63 -17.03 29.12
CA HIS A 389 5.94 -17.40 29.64
C HIS A 389 7.01 -16.36 29.25
N ARG A 390 7.96 -16.09 30.15
CA ARG A 390 9.02 -15.07 29.99
C ARG A 390 9.78 -15.16 28.67
N ALA A 391 9.90 -16.36 28.09
CA ALA A 391 10.50 -16.54 26.77
C ALA A 391 9.78 -15.74 25.67
N PHE A 392 8.45 -15.72 25.64
CA PHE A 392 7.67 -14.95 24.67
C PHE A 392 7.74 -13.44 24.91
N GLN A 393 8.13 -13.01 26.11
CA GLN A 393 8.33 -11.60 26.42
C GLN A 393 9.65 -11.06 25.89
N HIS A 394 10.68 -11.90 25.72
CA HIS A 394 12.04 -11.45 25.36
C HIS A 394 12.56 -11.97 24.01
N LYS A 395 11.92 -12.98 23.41
CA LYS A 395 12.31 -13.48 22.09
C LYS A 395 11.77 -12.57 21.01
N ASN A 396 12.66 -12.05 20.16
CA ASN A 396 12.27 -11.23 19.02
C ASN A 396 11.55 -12.06 17.96
N ILE A 397 10.66 -11.40 17.22
CA ILE A 397 10.00 -11.96 16.03
C ILE A 397 10.70 -11.41 14.79
N GLU A 398 11.07 -12.29 13.86
CA GLU A 398 11.69 -11.92 12.59
C GLU A 398 10.64 -11.79 11.49
N MET A 399 10.52 -10.61 10.90
CA MET A 399 9.67 -10.40 9.73
C MET A 399 10.38 -10.86 8.46
N LYS A 400 9.66 -11.60 7.62
CA LYS A 400 10.08 -12.07 6.29
C LYS A 400 9.19 -11.46 5.22
N PHE A 401 9.79 -11.05 4.11
CA PHE A 401 9.11 -10.30 3.04
C PHE A 401 9.18 -11.06 1.73
N TRP A 402 8.08 -11.06 0.97
CA TRP A 402 8.00 -11.77 -0.29
C TRP A 402 8.95 -11.24 -1.39
N TYR A 403 9.25 -9.94 -1.39
CA TYR A 403 10.07 -9.28 -2.42
C TYR A 403 11.56 -9.26 -2.09
N ASP A 404 11.96 -9.60 -0.86
CA ASP A 404 13.37 -9.61 -0.45
C ASP A 404 13.60 -10.64 0.65
N ASP A 405 14.07 -11.82 0.24
CA ASP A 405 14.34 -12.95 1.14
C ASP A 405 15.53 -12.65 2.08
N LYS A 406 16.36 -11.63 1.81
CA LYS A 406 17.50 -11.24 2.66
C LYS A 406 17.11 -10.19 3.70
N LYS A 407 16.12 -9.35 3.40
CA LYS A 407 15.62 -8.35 4.34
C LYS A 407 14.94 -9.03 5.51
N THR A 408 15.44 -8.76 6.71
CA THR A 408 14.81 -9.19 7.96
C THR A 408 14.63 -7.97 8.85
N VAL A 409 13.40 -7.71 9.29
CA VAL A 409 13.09 -6.70 10.31
C VAL A 409 12.86 -7.45 11.62
N LYS A 410 13.52 -7.02 12.70
CA LYS A 410 13.32 -7.61 14.03
C LYS A 410 12.32 -6.76 14.79
N MET A 411 11.28 -7.39 15.30
CA MET A 411 10.32 -6.77 16.20
C MET A 411 10.76 -6.96 17.65
N THR A 412 10.78 -5.86 18.41
CA THR A 412 11.22 -5.80 19.81
C THR A 412 10.06 -5.34 20.70
N HIS A 413 9.03 -6.19 20.81
CA HIS A 413 7.80 -5.87 21.55
C HIS A 413 8.00 -5.68 23.07
N GLN A 414 9.12 -6.12 23.63
CA GLN A 414 9.45 -5.91 25.05
C GLN A 414 9.73 -4.43 25.39
N ASP A 415 10.17 -3.64 24.40
CA ASP A 415 10.63 -2.26 24.57
C ASP A 415 9.51 -1.24 24.31
N VAL A 416 8.30 -1.72 24.00
CA VAL A 416 7.14 -0.87 23.71
C VAL A 416 6.75 -0.10 24.97
N THR A 417 6.85 1.23 24.89
CA THR A 417 6.51 2.16 25.96
C THR A 417 5.51 3.22 25.50
N PRO A 418 4.45 3.53 26.29
CA PRO A 418 4.05 2.83 27.51
C PRO A 418 3.63 1.38 27.24
N ALA A 419 3.72 0.53 28.27
CA ALA A 419 3.36 -0.89 28.14
C ALA A 419 1.88 -1.03 27.75
N PRO A 420 1.55 -1.65 26.59
CA PRO A 420 0.18 -1.68 26.07
C PRO A 420 -0.83 -2.35 27.00
N ASP A 421 -0.42 -3.38 27.74
CA ASP A 421 -1.28 -4.08 28.70
C ASP A 421 -1.70 -3.16 29.86
N ARG A 422 -0.79 -2.31 30.34
CA ARG A 422 -1.06 -1.34 31.40
C ARG A 422 -1.99 -0.23 30.92
N GLN A 423 -1.74 0.28 29.71
CA GLN A 423 -2.58 1.33 29.12
C GLN A 423 -3.99 0.80 28.80
N ALA A 424 -4.12 -0.42 28.29
CA ALA A 424 -5.42 -1.05 28.07
C ALA A 424 -6.14 -1.37 29.38
N ALA A 425 -5.40 -1.72 30.45
CA ALA A 425 -5.99 -2.08 31.75
C ALA A 425 -6.70 -0.92 32.47
N THR A 426 -6.52 0.34 32.04
CA THR A 426 -7.26 1.49 32.59
C THR A 426 -8.75 1.43 32.28
N TRP A 427 -9.17 0.69 31.25
CA TRP A 427 -10.57 0.57 30.86
C TRP A 427 -11.24 -0.65 31.52
N ARG A 428 -12.09 -0.41 32.52
CA ARG A 428 -12.86 -1.45 33.22
C ARG A 428 -14.31 -1.03 33.46
N VAL A 429 -15.00 -0.63 32.39
CA VAL A 429 -16.38 -0.11 32.46
C VAL A 429 -17.34 -1.29 32.58
N ASP A 430 -18.11 -1.33 33.67
CA ASP A 430 -19.06 -2.43 33.91
C ASP A 430 -20.39 -2.31 33.15
N ASP A 431 -21.11 -3.42 33.12
CA ASP A 431 -22.44 -3.53 32.49
C ASP A 431 -23.44 -2.48 32.99
N GLU A 432 -23.42 -2.13 34.28
CA GLU A 432 -24.36 -1.16 34.87
C GLU A 432 -24.04 0.26 34.40
N THR A 433 -22.75 0.62 34.38
CA THR A 433 -22.26 1.90 33.87
C THR A 433 -22.64 2.07 32.40
N ILE A 434 -22.45 1.04 31.57
CA ILE A 434 -22.87 1.07 30.15
C ILE A 434 -24.38 1.25 30.02
N ARG A 435 -25.19 0.53 30.81
CA ARG A 435 -26.66 0.71 30.82
C ARG A 435 -27.11 2.08 31.33
N SER A 436 -26.29 2.77 32.10
CA SER A 436 -26.57 4.11 32.61
C SER A 436 -26.41 5.20 31.55
N LEU A 437 -25.65 4.95 30.48
CA LEU A 437 -25.41 5.85 29.35
C LEU A 437 -26.61 5.94 28.37
N LYS A 438 -27.83 6.01 28.89
CA LYS A 438 -29.08 6.00 28.09
C LYS A 438 -29.20 7.18 27.14
N ASP A 439 -28.52 8.29 27.42
CA ASP A 439 -28.53 9.49 26.60
C ASP A 439 -27.68 9.36 25.33
N VAL A 440 -26.84 8.33 25.24
CA VAL A 440 -26.08 7.99 24.03
C VAL A 440 -26.98 7.21 23.08
N LYS A 441 -27.52 7.89 22.06
CA LYS A 441 -28.35 7.29 21.00
C LYS A 441 -27.52 6.49 19.98
N ALA A 442 -26.69 5.57 20.44
CA ALA A 442 -25.89 4.67 19.64
C ALA A 442 -25.80 3.29 20.31
N GLN A 443 -25.58 2.23 19.53
CA GLN A 443 -25.50 0.88 20.05
C GLN A 443 -24.22 0.69 20.90
N PRO A 444 -24.31 0.17 22.13
CA PRO A 444 -23.13 -0.20 22.90
C PRO A 444 -22.19 -1.11 22.11
N GLY A 445 -20.91 -0.73 22.04
CA GLY A 445 -19.91 -1.42 21.22
C GLY A 445 -19.69 -0.80 19.83
N SER A 446 -20.49 0.17 19.39
CA SER A 446 -20.23 0.94 18.17
C SER A 446 -19.19 2.05 18.40
N ILE A 447 -18.57 2.54 17.33
CA ILE A 447 -17.60 3.65 17.39
C ILE A 447 -18.30 4.94 17.80
N GLY A 448 -19.48 5.21 17.24
CA GLY A 448 -20.31 6.34 17.63
C GLY A 448 -20.65 6.32 19.12
N PHE A 449 -20.99 5.15 19.68
CA PHE A 449 -21.21 5.00 21.12
C PHE A 449 -19.95 5.28 21.93
N ALA A 450 -18.81 4.68 21.54
CA ALA A 450 -17.55 4.83 22.26
C ALA A 450 -17.07 6.29 22.31
N LEU A 451 -17.19 7.03 21.21
CA LEU A 451 -16.83 8.44 21.11
C LEU A 451 -17.80 9.32 21.89
N LYS A 452 -19.12 9.10 21.72
CA LYS A 452 -20.16 9.92 22.35
C LYS A 452 -20.17 9.78 23.87
N ALA A 453 -19.92 8.57 24.39
CA ALA A 453 -19.81 8.34 25.83
C ALA A 453 -18.72 9.21 26.48
N LEU A 454 -17.62 9.47 25.77
CA LEU A 454 -16.51 10.26 26.29
C LEU A 454 -16.78 11.77 26.31
N GLU A 455 -17.91 12.25 25.77
CA GLU A 455 -18.34 13.63 25.96
C GLU A 455 -18.86 13.88 27.38
N ASP A 456 -19.41 12.85 28.03
CA ASP A 456 -19.87 12.92 29.42
C ASP A 456 -18.68 12.95 30.40
N GLU A 457 -18.52 14.07 31.11
CA GLU A 457 -17.48 14.25 32.12
C GLU A 457 -17.61 13.30 33.31
N LYS A 458 -18.85 12.97 33.70
CA LYS A 458 -19.10 12.03 34.80
C LYS A 458 -18.61 10.64 34.41
N PHE A 459 -18.96 10.18 33.21
CA PHE A 459 -18.49 8.91 32.68
C PHE A 459 -16.95 8.84 32.64
N ARG A 460 -16.29 9.85 32.05
CA ARG A 460 -14.81 9.89 32.00
C ARG A 460 -14.17 9.74 33.38
N LYS A 461 -14.66 10.46 34.39
CA LYS A 461 -14.15 10.35 35.77
C LYS A 461 -14.36 8.97 36.38
N GLU A 462 -15.47 8.31 36.04
CA GLU A 462 -15.75 6.94 36.51
C GLU A 462 -14.82 5.90 35.88
N THR A 463 -14.35 6.13 34.66
CA THR A 463 -13.42 5.23 33.97
C THR A 463 -11.97 5.27 34.48
N LEU A 464 -11.55 6.33 35.19
CA LEU A 464 -10.17 6.53 35.67
C LEU A 464 -9.89 5.97 37.09
N LYS A 465 -10.80 5.15 37.64
CA LYS A 465 -10.67 4.62 39.02
C LYS A 465 -9.45 3.69 39.14
N LYS A 466 -8.66 3.87 40.21
CA LYS A 466 -7.51 3.00 40.56
C LYS A 466 -7.98 1.61 41.00
N ASP A 467 -7.13 0.62 40.73
CA ASP A 467 -7.32 -0.79 41.07
C ASP A 467 -7.53 -1.00 42.58
N THR A 468 -8.77 -1.15 43.03
CA THR A 468 -9.10 -1.48 44.42
C THR A 468 -9.64 -2.92 44.50
N SER A 469 -8.72 -3.89 44.52
CA SER A 469 -8.92 -5.30 44.95
C SER A 469 -9.93 -6.15 44.15
N PRO A 470 -9.82 -7.50 44.16
CA PRO A 470 -10.42 -8.36 43.15
C PRO A 470 -11.89 -8.63 43.48
N LYS A 471 -12.79 -7.81 42.95
CA LYS A 471 -14.20 -8.20 42.81
C LYS A 471 -14.35 -9.14 41.60
N PRO A 472 -15.34 -10.06 41.58
CA PRO A 472 -15.68 -10.79 40.36
C PRO A 472 -15.86 -9.79 39.20
N SER A 473 -15.42 -10.18 38.01
CA SER A 473 -15.44 -9.29 36.85
C SER A 473 -16.85 -8.73 36.64
N SER A 474 -16.95 -7.41 36.61
CA SER A 474 -18.19 -6.68 36.36
C SER A 474 -18.46 -6.45 34.86
N ILE A 475 -17.61 -7.02 33.99
CA ILE A 475 -17.76 -7.02 32.53
C ILE A 475 -18.20 -8.42 32.11
N VAL A 476 -19.51 -8.57 31.87
CA VAL A 476 -20.15 -9.87 31.64
C VAL A 476 -20.81 -9.91 30.27
N SER A 477 -21.60 -8.93 29.86
CA SER A 477 -22.31 -9.03 28.58
C SER A 477 -21.39 -8.91 27.36
N THR A 478 -21.82 -9.45 26.21
CA THR A 478 -21.14 -9.29 24.92
C THR A 478 -20.89 -7.81 24.63
N GLU A 479 -21.90 -6.97 24.80
CA GLU A 479 -21.84 -5.53 24.53
C GLU A 479 -20.79 -4.84 25.41
N SER A 480 -20.70 -5.24 26.67
CA SER A 480 -19.74 -4.67 27.61
C SER A 480 -18.30 -5.07 27.26
N VAL A 481 -18.10 -6.31 26.82
CA VAL A 481 -16.79 -6.76 26.32
C VAL A 481 -16.39 -5.98 25.08
N VAL A 482 -17.29 -5.85 24.09
CA VAL A 482 -17.02 -5.17 22.82
C VAL A 482 -16.77 -3.67 23.05
N ALA A 483 -17.57 -3.00 23.88
CA ALA A 483 -17.37 -1.59 24.21
C ALA A 483 -16.02 -1.32 24.90
N ASN A 484 -15.64 -2.14 25.90
CA ASN A 484 -14.33 -2.02 26.54
C ASN A 484 -13.19 -2.33 25.56
N THR A 485 -13.36 -3.31 24.68
CA THR A 485 -12.39 -3.62 23.62
C THR A 485 -12.17 -2.41 22.73
N LEU A 486 -13.24 -1.73 22.33
CA LEU A 486 -13.17 -0.58 21.44
C LEU A 486 -12.52 0.64 22.10
N TRP A 487 -12.86 0.97 23.35
CA TRP A 487 -12.17 2.06 24.06
C TRP A 487 -10.69 1.79 24.25
N ARG A 488 -10.32 0.54 24.59
CA ARG A 488 -8.92 0.11 24.69
C ARG A 488 -8.19 0.25 23.36
N PHE A 489 -8.81 -0.20 22.26
CA PHE A 489 -8.25 -0.05 20.91
C PHE A 489 -8.05 1.44 20.57
N LEU A 490 -9.08 2.27 20.74
CA LEU A 490 -9.01 3.70 20.45
C LEU A 490 -7.96 4.43 21.32
N HIS A 491 -7.76 3.99 22.56
CA HIS A 491 -6.72 4.49 23.46
C HIS A 491 -5.32 4.10 22.97
N LEU A 492 -5.07 2.82 22.68
CA LEU A 492 -3.78 2.36 22.16
C LEU A 492 -3.42 2.98 20.81
N ARG A 493 -4.43 3.20 19.96
CA ARG A 493 -4.26 3.93 18.71
C ARG A 493 -4.10 5.42 18.92
N GLY A 494 -4.38 6.01 20.09
CA GLY A 494 -4.18 7.44 20.36
C GLY A 494 -5.30 8.36 19.86
N TYR A 495 -6.50 7.82 19.60
CA TYR A 495 -7.72 8.63 19.48
C TYR A 495 -8.20 9.11 20.85
N ILE A 496 -7.86 8.37 21.89
CA ILE A 496 -8.10 8.72 23.29
C ILE A 496 -6.74 8.86 23.98
N ASN A 497 -6.62 9.80 24.90
CA ASN A 497 -5.41 9.97 25.71
C ASN A 497 -5.53 9.31 27.09
N ASP A 498 -4.46 9.37 27.89
CA ASP A 498 -4.41 8.73 29.22
C ASP A 498 -5.42 9.32 30.24
N GLU A 499 -5.94 10.53 30.01
CA GLU A 499 -7.05 11.09 30.81
C GLU A 499 -8.43 10.70 30.29
N HIS A 500 -8.50 9.73 29.36
CA HIS A 500 -9.70 9.25 28.70
C HIS A 500 -10.48 10.37 27.97
N LYS A 501 -9.76 11.34 27.41
CA LYS A 501 -10.30 12.41 26.55
C LYS A 501 -9.98 12.14 25.10
N LEU A 502 -10.87 12.57 24.21
CA LEU A 502 -10.60 12.55 22.77
C LEU A 502 -9.40 13.45 22.46
N THR A 503 -8.44 12.92 21.71
CA THR A 503 -7.34 13.71 21.12
C THR A 503 -7.86 14.52 19.93
N ASP A 504 -7.01 15.29 19.27
CA ASP A 504 -7.38 15.95 18.00
C ASP A 504 -7.84 14.92 16.96
N TRP A 505 -7.15 13.76 16.88
CA TRP A 505 -7.55 12.65 16.02
C TRP A 505 -8.89 12.05 16.45
N GLY A 506 -9.11 11.86 17.76
CA GLY A 506 -10.40 11.36 18.28
C GLY A 506 -11.56 12.32 18.03
N SER A 507 -11.33 13.62 18.15
CA SER A 507 -12.33 14.67 17.92
C SER A 507 -12.68 14.80 16.43
N ALA A 508 -11.68 14.69 15.56
CA ALA A 508 -11.86 14.66 14.12
C ALA A 508 -12.66 13.41 13.69
N LEU A 509 -12.33 12.24 14.24
CA LEU A 509 -13.08 11.00 13.99
C LEU A 509 -14.54 11.12 14.48
N ALA A 510 -14.76 11.69 15.67
CA ALA A 510 -16.11 11.92 16.19
C ALA A 510 -16.91 12.86 15.28
N THR A 511 -16.29 13.94 14.80
CA THR A 511 -16.90 14.86 13.83
C THR A 511 -17.33 14.15 12.56
N THR A 512 -16.47 13.27 12.03
CA THR A 512 -16.80 12.43 10.87
C THR A 512 -17.94 11.47 11.19
N VAL A 513 -17.84 10.70 12.27
CA VAL A 513 -18.83 9.67 12.64
C VAL A 513 -20.22 10.27 12.84
N TYR A 514 -20.32 11.44 13.48
CA TYR A 514 -21.60 12.13 13.68
C TYR A 514 -22.20 12.72 12.39
N ALA A 515 -21.37 12.92 11.36
CA ALA A 515 -21.80 13.40 10.05
C ALA A 515 -22.11 12.26 9.06
N LEU A 516 -21.87 11.00 9.43
CA LEU A 516 -22.15 9.86 8.57
C LEU A 516 -23.65 9.73 8.26
N PRO A 517 -24.00 9.28 7.04
CA PRO A 517 -25.40 9.11 6.65
C PRO A 517 -26.08 7.96 7.41
N THR A 518 -25.33 6.89 7.73
CA THR A 518 -25.83 5.77 8.55
C THR A 518 -24.73 5.21 9.47
N PRO A 519 -25.10 4.51 10.57
CA PRO A 519 -24.10 3.89 11.46
C PRO A 519 -23.24 2.80 10.80
N ASN A 520 -23.69 2.19 9.70
CA ASN A 520 -22.97 1.08 9.06
C ASN A 520 -21.66 1.51 8.38
N GLN A 521 -21.39 2.83 8.26
CA GLN A 521 -20.14 3.35 7.72
C GLN A 521 -19.13 3.74 8.82
N GLU A 522 -19.43 3.51 10.10
CA GLU A 522 -18.54 3.88 11.21
C GLU A 522 -17.16 3.20 11.09
N GLU A 523 -17.12 1.91 10.76
CA GLU A 523 -15.87 1.17 10.57
C GLU A 523 -15.07 1.69 9.37
N ALA A 524 -15.74 1.96 8.24
CA ALA A 524 -15.12 2.55 7.06
C ALA A 524 -14.49 3.92 7.38
N ALA A 525 -15.15 4.73 8.21
CA ALA A 525 -14.61 6.01 8.69
C ALA A 525 -13.37 5.81 9.57
N LEU A 526 -13.41 4.89 10.53
CA LEU A 526 -12.24 4.58 11.36
C LEU A 526 -11.06 4.07 10.51
N LEU A 527 -11.32 3.19 9.53
CA LEU A 527 -10.29 2.71 8.62
C LEU A 527 -9.72 3.83 7.74
N ALA A 528 -10.54 4.76 7.28
CA ALA A 528 -10.07 5.96 6.57
C ALA A 528 -9.09 6.77 7.44
N PHE A 529 -9.40 6.95 8.72
CA PHE A 529 -8.53 7.64 9.67
C PHE A 529 -7.23 6.87 9.94
N GLU A 530 -7.28 5.54 10.05
CA GLU A 530 -6.09 4.71 10.15
C GLU A 530 -5.18 4.88 8.91
N LEU A 531 -5.75 4.90 7.71
CA LEU A 531 -5.00 5.15 6.46
C LEU A 531 -4.40 6.57 6.42
N LEU A 532 -5.15 7.59 6.85
CA LEU A 532 -4.68 8.98 6.94
C LEU A 532 -3.49 9.13 7.89
N ARG A 533 -3.52 8.43 9.03
CA ARG A 533 -2.43 8.47 10.01
C ARG A 533 -1.14 7.83 9.53
N HIS A 534 -1.23 6.94 8.56
CA HIS A 534 -0.09 6.37 7.87
C HIS A 534 0.29 7.14 6.59
N ASP A 535 -0.41 8.23 6.28
CA ASP A 535 -0.23 9.04 5.06
C ASP A 535 -0.46 8.22 3.77
N VAL A 536 -1.40 7.27 3.77
CA VAL A 536 -1.65 6.36 2.61
C VAL A 536 -3.08 6.48 2.02
N LEU A 537 -3.93 7.33 2.59
CA LEU A 537 -5.16 7.82 1.95
C LEU A 537 -4.92 9.21 1.37
N ASN A 538 -4.37 9.24 0.15
CA ASN A 538 -3.95 10.44 -0.56
C ASN A 538 -4.30 10.33 -2.06
N ALA A 539 -3.95 11.33 -2.86
CA ALA A 539 -4.13 11.31 -4.32
C ALA A 539 -2.87 10.92 -5.11
N ARG A 540 -1.79 10.50 -4.44
CA ARG A 540 -0.52 10.17 -5.09
C ARG A 540 -0.68 8.96 -5.99
N ASN A 541 -0.20 9.07 -7.22
CA ASN A 541 -0.14 7.91 -8.09
C ASN A 541 0.99 6.99 -7.63
N ARG A 542 0.70 5.69 -7.53
CA ARG A 542 1.65 4.69 -7.04
C ARG A 542 2.39 3.99 -8.18
N HIS A 543 1.77 4.00 -9.35
CA HIS A 543 2.19 3.33 -10.57
C HIS A 543 1.71 4.16 -11.76
N ASP A 544 2.59 5.01 -12.29
CA ASP A 544 2.30 5.85 -13.46
C ASP A 544 2.06 5.02 -14.72
N GLU A 545 2.60 3.81 -14.75
CA GLU A 545 2.45 2.82 -15.81
C GLU A 545 1.10 2.07 -15.78
N TRP A 546 0.32 2.14 -14.69
CA TRP A 546 -0.94 1.38 -14.52
C TRP A 546 -2.22 2.18 -14.76
N ILE A 547 -2.14 3.24 -15.56
CA ILE A 547 -3.30 4.04 -15.97
C ILE A 547 -4.15 3.23 -16.96
N GLY A 548 -5.03 2.37 -16.42
CA GLY A 548 -5.86 1.43 -17.19
C GLY A 548 -7.32 1.83 -17.37
N GLY A 549 -7.70 3.07 -17.04
CA GLY A 549 -9.06 3.58 -17.21
C GLY A 549 -9.07 4.90 -18.00
N PRO A 550 -10.22 5.32 -18.54
CA PRO A 550 -10.34 6.62 -19.21
C PRO A 550 -10.01 7.74 -18.22
N ASN A 551 -8.92 8.48 -18.47
CA ASN A 551 -8.62 9.73 -17.78
C ASN A 551 -9.18 10.85 -18.63
N MET A 552 -10.35 11.36 -18.23
CA MET A 552 -11.12 12.32 -19.03
C MET A 552 -11.05 13.77 -18.49
N GLY A 553 -10.14 14.03 -17.55
CA GLY A 553 -9.83 15.37 -17.03
C GLY A 553 -8.34 15.73 -17.16
N ASN A 554 -7.99 16.96 -16.81
CA ASN A 554 -6.59 17.36 -16.67
C ASN A 554 -5.94 16.68 -15.44
N ASP A 555 -4.60 16.75 -15.31
CA ASP A 555 -3.86 16.04 -14.24
C ASP A 555 -4.34 16.40 -12.83
N GLU A 556 -4.78 17.63 -12.62
CA GLU A 556 -5.33 18.08 -11.32
C GLU A 556 -6.68 17.42 -11.05
N GLN A 557 -7.63 17.48 -11.99
CA GLN A 557 -8.94 16.84 -11.87
C GLN A 557 -8.83 15.33 -11.66
N ASN A 558 -7.91 14.67 -12.37
CA ASN A 558 -7.68 13.24 -12.22
C ASN A 558 -7.24 12.88 -10.79
N LYS A 559 -6.39 13.70 -10.15
CA LYS A 559 -6.00 13.54 -8.73
C LYS A 559 -7.20 13.66 -7.79
N LEU A 560 -8.07 14.65 -8.03
CA LEU A 560 -9.27 14.86 -7.22
C LEU A 560 -10.24 13.69 -7.33
N CYS A 561 -10.54 13.23 -8.56
CA CYS A 561 -11.40 12.08 -8.81
C CYS A 561 -10.84 10.81 -8.17
N LEU A 562 -9.52 10.61 -8.26
CA LEU A 562 -8.85 9.45 -7.65
C LEU A 562 -8.99 9.44 -6.13
N LEU A 563 -8.84 10.58 -5.46
CA LEU A 563 -9.01 10.68 -4.02
C LEU A 563 -10.43 10.29 -3.57
N ILE A 564 -11.45 10.81 -4.28
CA ILE A 564 -12.86 10.48 -4.00
C ILE A 564 -13.09 8.97 -4.23
N ALA A 565 -12.58 8.41 -5.31
CA ALA A 565 -12.68 6.99 -5.61
C ALA A 565 -12.00 6.10 -4.56
N ARG A 566 -10.83 6.51 -4.05
CA ARG A 566 -10.11 5.81 -2.96
C ARG A 566 -10.93 5.81 -1.66
N CYS A 567 -11.58 6.93 -1.33
CA CYS A 567 -12.51 6.97 -0.19
C CYS A 567 -13.70 6.03 -0.39
N ALA A 568 -14.25 5.99 -1.61
CA ALA A 568 -15.37 5.11 -1.96
C ALA A 568 -14.99 3.62 -1.95
N CYS A 569 -13.71 3.25 -2.15
CA CYS A 569 -13.25 1.88 -1.96
C CYS A 569 -13.56 1.35 -0.55
N LEU A 570 -13.62 2.21 0.47
CA LEU A 570 -13.89 1.79 1.86
C LEU A 570 -15.36 1.41 2.11
N LEU A 571 -16.22 1.58 1.12
CA LEU A 571 -17.65 1.30 1.18
C LEU A 571 -18.00 0.08 0.31
N LYS A 572 -19.21 -0.45 0.50
CA LYS A 572 -19.75 -1.57 -0.27
C LYS A 572 -20.71 -1.09 -1.35
N LEU A 573 -20.50 -1.56 -2.59
CA LEU A 573 -21.43 -1.36 -3.71
C LEU A 573 -22.62 -2.30 -3.59
N ARG A 574 -23.85 -1.82 -3.80
CA ARG A 574 -25.03 -2.69 -3.92
C ARG A 574 -25.12 -3.21 -5.36
N HIS A 575 -24.77 -4.47 -5.54
CA HIS A 575 -24.68 -5.14 -6.84
C HIS A 575 -25.35 -6.51 -6.76
N LYS A 576 -26.00 -6.94 -7.86
CA LYS A 576 -26.58 -8.28 -7.92
C LYS A 576 -25.53 -9.35 -7.63
N GLU A 577 -25.97 -10.42 -7.00
CA GLU A 577 -25.15 -11.54 -6.54
C GLU A 577 -24.81 -12.51 -7.70
N ILE A 578 -24.20 -11.98 -8.75
CA ILE A 578 -23.77 -12.72 -9.95
C ILE A 578 -22.29 -12.49 -10.30
N GLY A 579 -21.53 -11.96 -9.34
CA GLY A 579 -20.17 -11.47 -9.53
C GLY A 579 -20.09 -10.09 -10.20
N PHE A 580 -19.01 -9.36 -9.94
CA PHE A 580 -18.82 -8.02 -10.51
C PHE A 580 -18.64 -8.08 -12.03
N THR A 581 -19.36 -7.21 -12.75
CA THR A 581 -19.18 -7.00 -14.19
C THR A 581 -18.93 -5.52 -14.44
N GLY A 582 -17.73 -5.18 -14.91
CA GLY A 582 -17.38 -3.79 -15.18
C GLY A 582 -15.91 -3.60 -15.54
N PRO A 583 -15.48 -2.35 -15.72
CA PRO A 583 -14.06 -2.04 -15.94
C PRO A 583 -13.23 -2.44 -14.72
N LEU A 584 -11.96 -2.74 -14.94
CA LEU A 584 -10.98 -3.08 -13.91
C LEU A 584 -9.99 -1.94 -13.72
N SER A 585 -9.44 -1.82 -12.50
CA SER A 585 -8.44 -0.80 -12.18
C SER A 585 -7.34 -1.37 -11.29
N LYS A 586 -6.19 -1.67 -11.91
CA LYS A 586 -5.00 -2.13 -11.18
C LYS A 586 -4.48 -1.06 -10.20
N ASN A 587 -4.68 0.22 -10.51
CA ASN A 587 -4.32 1.33 -9.61
C ASN A 587 -5.16 1.32 -8.31
N LEU A 588 -6.47 1.12 -8.43
CA LEU A 588 -7.32 0.97 -7.26
C LEU A 588 -7.04 -0.35 -6.54
N LEU A 589 -6.64 -1.41 -7.26
CA LEU A 589 -6.22 -2.67 -6.64
C LEU A 589 -4.95 -2.50 -5.79
N ALA A 590 -4.00 -1.66 -6.23
CA ALA A 590 -2.86 -1.28 -5.39
C ALA A 590 -3.30 -0.51 -4.13
N HIS A 591 -4.37 0.29 -4.22
CA HIS A 591 -4.96 0.90 -3.03
C HIS A 591 -5.62 -0.12 -2.10
N HIS A 592 -6.30 -1.13 -2.65
CA HIS A 592 -6.81 -2.25 -1.87
C HIS A 592 -5.72 -2.93 -1.06
N SER A 593 -4.55 -3.19 -1.65
CA SER A 593 -3.44 -3.84 -0.93
C SER A 593 -2.97 -3.03 0.29
N ILE A 594 -2.96 -1.70 0.17
CA ILE A 594 -2.70 -0.78 1.29
C ILE A 594 -3.82 -0.89 2.34
N ILE A 595 -5.08 -0.85 1.92
CA ILE A 595 -6.26 -0.99 2.80
C ILE A 595 -6.17 -2.30 3.58
N THR A 596 -5.93 -3.41 2.90
CA THR A 596 -5.82 -4.75 3.49
C THR A 596 -4.70 -4.83 4.52
N ALA A 597 -3.50 -4.30 4.22
CA ALA A 597 -2.40 -4.30 5.17
C ALA A 597 -2.73 -3.53 6.47
N VAL A 598 -3.34 -2.34 6.36
CA VAL A 598 -3.74 -1.54 7.53
C VAL A 598 -4.90 -2.20 8.28
N ARG A 599 -5.91 -2.70 7.58
CA ARG A 599 -7.07 -3.40 8.17
C ARG A 599 -6.62 -4.62 8.95
N GLU A 600 -5.79 -5.47 8.36
CA GLU A 600 -5.33 -6.70 8.98
C GLU A 600 -4.50 -6.45 10.23
N CYS A 601 -3.60 -5.47 10.19
CA CYS A 601 -2.81 -5.06 11.35
C CYS A 601 -3.71 -4.56 12.51
N ASN A 602 -4.74 -3.78 12.18
CA ASN A 602 -5.72 -3.31 13.18
C ASN A 602 -6.65 -4.42 13.67
N ARG A 603 -6.99 -5.40 12.82
CA ARG A 603 -7.72 -6.61 13.23
C ARG A 603 -6.94 -7.42 14.24
N ASP A 604 -5.64 -7.60 14.02
CA ASP A 604 -4.76 -8.28 14.96
C ASP A 604 -4.72 -7.57 16.31
N LEU A 605 -4.62 -6.24 16.30
CA LEU A 605 -4.60 -5.44 17.51
C LEU A 605 -5.91 -5.54 18.29
N ILE A 606 -7.07 -5.39 17.64
CA ILE A 606 -8.37 -5.41 18.35
C ILE A 606 -8.67 -6.79 18.95
N GLU A 607 -8.26 -7.87 18.28
CA GLU A 607 -8.32 -9.23 18.82
C GLU A 607 -7.39 -9.41 20.02
N ALA A 608 -6.16 -8.93 19.95
CA ALA A 608 -5.22 -8.96 21.07
C ALA A 608 -5.72 -8.15 22.27
N VAL A 609 -6.37 -7.02 22.04
CA VAL A 609 -7.03 -6.22 23.07
C VAL A 609 -8.14 -7.02 23.75
N ALA A 610 -9.04 -7.65 22.97
CA ALA A 610 -10.10 -8.49 23.50
C ALA A 610 -9.52 -9.67 24.31
N ALA A 611 -8.53 -10.38 23.78
CA ALA A 611 -7.89 -11.50 24.47
C ALA A 611 -7.22 -11.03 25.78
N SER A 612 -6.52 -9.89 25.76
CA SER A 612 -5.83 -9.35 26.94
C SER A 612 -6.78 -9.05 28.10
N MET A 613 -8.04 -8.71 27.82
CA MET A 613 -9.07 -8.51 28.83
C MET A 613 -9.37 -9.80 29.59
N PHE A 614 -9.51 -10.93 28.88
CA PHE A 614 -9.80 -12.21 29.50
C PHE A 614 -8.57 -12.80 30.20
N ILE A 615 -7.41 -12.75 29.57
CA ILE A 615 -6.14 -13.22 30.16
C ILE A 615 -5.83 -12.46 31.47
N SER A 616 -6.13 -11.17 31.51
CA SER A 616 -5.94 -10.34 32.70
C SER A 616 -7.09 -10.43 33.72
N SER A 617 -8.09 -11.29 33.47
CA SER A 617 -9.31 -11.43 34.31
C SER A 617 -10.09 -10.13 34.50
N HIS A 618 -10.03 -9.21 33.52
CA HIS A 618 -10.86 -8.00 33.51
C HIS A 618 -12.31 -8.30 33.11
N ALA A 619 -12.52 -9.32 32.27
CA ALA A 619 -13.83 -9.80 31.82
C ALA A 619 -14.14 -11.21 32.38
N GLU A 620 -15.42 -11.51 32.60
CA GLU A 620 -15.86 -12.80 33.12
C GLU A 620 -15.61 -13.92 32.10
N ARG A 621 -15.02 -15.01 32.58
CA ARG A 621 -14.62 -16.19 31.79
C ARG A 621 -15.52 -17.40 32.07
N LYS A 622 -16.06 -17.52 33.28
CA LYS A 622 -16.81 -18.71 33.72
C LYS A 622 -18.18 -18.75 33.07
N ASN A 623 -18.59 -19.96 32.63
CA ASN A 623 -19.92 -20.25 32.07
C ASN A 623 -20.30 -19.38 30.86
N ARG A 624 -19.32 -18.85 30.14
CA ARG A 624 -19.53 -18.03 28.95
C ARG A 624 -19.76 -18.91 27.72
N THR A 625 -20.80 -18.60 26.93
CA THR A 625 -21.18 -19.33 25.70
C THR A 625 -21.30 -18.43 24.47
N ASP A 626 -20.93 -17.16 24.58
CA ASP A 626 -21.06 -16.13 23.53
C ASP A 626 -19.71 -15.73 22.92
N TRP A 627 -18.66 -16.54 23.07
CA TRP A 627 -17.31 -16.25 22.60
C TRP A 627 -17.25 -15.95 21.10
N GLU A 628 -17.92 -16.79 20.30
CA GLU A 628 -17.99 -16.67 18.85
C GLU A 628 -18.66 -15.35 18.45
N LYS A 629 -19.70 -14.94 19.19
CA LYS A 629 -20.41 -13.66 18.99
C LYS A 629 -19.52 -12.46 19.31
N ILE A 630 -18.72 -12.53 20.38
CA ILE A 630 -17.75 -11.48 20.71
C ILE A 630 -16.74 -11.34 19.57
N GLY A 631 -16.10 -12.43 19.13
CA GLY A 631 -15.12 -12.41 18.05
C GLY A 631 -15.67 -11.86 16.73
N ALA A 632 -16.92 -12.21 16.40
CA ALA A 632 -17.63 -11.71 15.22
C ALA A 632 -18.07 -10.23 15.34
N SER A 633 -18.22 -9.71 16.56
CA SER A 633 -18.60 -8.30 16.79
C SER A 633 -17.41 -7.34 16.80
N LEU A 634 -16.18 -7.84 16.75
CA LEU A 634 -14.98 -7.01 16.66
C LEU A 634 -14.85 -6.41 15.26
N LEU A 635 -14.31 -5.19 15.17
CA LEU A 635 -14.09 -4.45 13.93
C LEU A 635 -13.03 -5.11 13.03
N PHE A 636 -12.93 -4.64 11.78
CA PHE A 636 -11.92 -5.01 10.77
C PHE A 636 -12.02 -6.46 10.30
N GLY A 637 -13.20 -7.07 10.45
CA GLY A 637 -13.47 -8.45 10.08
C GLY A 637 -13.79 -8.64 8.60
N GLU A 638 -14.23 -7.59 7.90
CA GLU A 638 -14.65 -7.66 6.50
C GLU A 638 -13.54 -7.22 5.53
N ASP A 639 -13.33 -8.00 4.47
CA ASP A 639 -12.45 -7.61 3.37
C ASP A 639 -13.17 -6.65 2.42
N ILE A 640 -12.42 -5.75 1.80
CA ILE A 640 -12.96 -4.60 1.07
C ILE A 640 -12.81 -4.84 -0.43
N SER A 641 -13.81 -4.49 -1.24
CA SER A 641 -13.72 -4.57 -2.71
C SER A 641 -13.54 -3.19 -3.33
N ILE A 642 -12.69 -3.07 -4.36
CA ILE A 642 -12.51 -1.80 -5.09
C ILE A 642 -13.65 -1.51 -6.08
N ALA A 643 -14.61 -2.41 -6.23
CA ALA A 643 -15.73 -2.27 -7.17
C ALA A 643 -16.47 -0.93 -7.01
N PHE A 644 -16.66 -0.46 -5.78
CA PHE A 644 -17.32 0.82 -5.54
C PHE A 644 -16.43 2.03 -5.89
N GLY A 645 -15.13 1.96 -5.61
CA GLY A 645 -14.18 2.98 -6.06
C GLY A 645 -14.10 3.09 -7.59
N ILE A 646 -14.08 1.95 -8.29
CA ILE A 646 -14.17 1.90 -9.75
C ILE A 646 -15.46 2.57 -10.23
N THR A 647 -16.57 2.30 -9.54
CA THR A 647 -17.88 2.85 -9.85
C THR A 647 -17.91 4.37 -9.77
N VAL A 648 -17.46 4.91 -8.64
CA VAL A 648 -17.39 6.36 -8.42
C VAL A 648 -16.43 7.03 -9.38
N LYS A 649 -15.25 6.44 -9.62
CA LYS A 649 -14.28 6.99 -10.59
C LYS A 649 -14.89 7.06 -11.99
N THR A 650 -15.49 5.96 -12.44
CA THR A 650 -16.14 5.87 -13.77
C THR A 650 -17.23 6.94 -13.92
N TYR A 651 -18.04 7.15 -12.89
CA TYR A 651 -19.04 8.23 -12.89
C TYR A 651 -18.40 9.62 -13.04
N LEU A 652 -17.38 9.92 -12.23
CA LEU A 652 -16.73 11.23 -12.24
C LEU A 652 -16.04 11.51 -13.57
N ASP A 653 -15.36 10.52 -14.17
CA ASP A 653 -14.69 10.66 -15.47
C ASP A 653 -15.69 11.01 -16.60
N GLU A 654 -16.90 10.44 -16.58
CA GLU A 654 -17.92 10.69 -17.61
C GLU A 654 -18.56 12.08 -17.52
N GLN A 655 -18.69 12.65 -16.31
CA GLN A 655 -19.33 13.97 -16.12
C GLN A 655 -18.52 15.13 -16.72
N HIS A 656 -17.25 14.91 -17.05
CA HIS A 656 -16.35 15.92 -17.60
C HIS A 656 -16.48 16.12 -19.12
N GLN A 657 -17.37 15.40 -19.81
CA GLN A 657 -17.56 15.48 -21.27
C GLN A 657 -18.41 16.69 -21.77
N GLY A 658 -18.59 17.74 -20.96
CA GLY A 658 -19.07 19.05 -21.44
C GLY A 658 -20.54 19.14 -21.90
N HIS A 659 -21.43 18.25 -21.44
CA HIS A 659 -22.85 18.27 -21.83
C HIS A 659 -23.66 19.38 -21.14
N SER A 660 -24.68 19.88 -21.83
CA SER A 660 -25.64 20.83 -21.25
C SER A 660 -26.53 20.18 -20.18
N SER A 661 -27.00 20.96 -19.21
CA SER A 661 -27.79 20.48 -18.06
C SER A 661 -29.10 19.75 -18.45
N GLU A 662 -29.70 20.09 -19.59
CA GLU A 662 -30.93 19.47 -20.09
C GLU A 662 -30.68 18.15 -20.82
N GLU A 663 -29.56 18.03 -21.53
CA GLU A 663 -29.11 16.79 -22.19
C GLU A 663 -28.63 15.74 -21.17
N LEU A 664 -28.01 16.18 -20.06
CA LEU A 664 -27.60 15.31 -18.96
C LEU A 664 -28.82 14.67 -18.27
N LYS A 665 -29.88 15.43 -17.97
CA LYS A 665 -31.12 14.91 -17.34
C LYS A 665 -31.88 13.89 -18.19
N ALA A 666 -31.97 14.14 -19.51
CA ALA A 666 -32.63 13.21 -20.43
C ALA A 666 -31.81 11.91 -20.64
N ARG A 667 -30.47 12.01 -20.57
CA ARG A 667 -29.58 10.86 -20.56
C ARG A 667 -29.63 10.08 -19.25
N GLU A 668 -29.55 10.72 -18.09
CA GLU A 668 -29.45 10.08 -16.76
C GLU A 668 -30.52 9.00 -16.52
N LYS A 669 -31.80 9.30 -16.76
CA LYS A 669 -32.89 8.34 -16.46
C LYS A 669 -32.92 7.12 -17.40
N SER A 670 -32.49 7.25 -18.66
CA SER A 670 -32.47 6.15 -19.65
C SER A 670 -31.11 5.43 -19.73
N ARG A 671 -30.06 6.03 -19.17
CA ARG A 671 -28.67 5.54 -19.18
C ARG A 671 -28.34 4.61 -18.02
N TYR A 672 -28.95 4.80 -16.84
CA TYR A 672 -28.68 3.93 -15.70
C TYR A 672 -29.16 2.48 -15.89
N GLU A 673 -30.14 2.25 -16.77
CA GLU A 673 -30.51 0.89 -17.22
C GLU A 673 -29.44 0.24 -18.13
N LYS A 674 -28.46 1.00 -18.65
CA LYS A 674 -27.42 0.58 -19.62
C LYS A 674 -25.98 0.98 -19.21
N TRP A 675 -25.73 1.30 -17.94
CA TRP A 675 -24.40 1.72 -17.46
C TRP A 675 -23.38 0.56 -17.62
N PRO A 676 -22.10 0.82 -17.97
CA PRO A 676 -21.01 -0.16 -17.90
C PRO A 676 -20.82 -0.92 -16.57
N ILE A 677 -21.54 -0.57 -15.51
CA ILE A 677 -21.62 -1.31 -14.24
C ILE A 677 -22.98 -1.98 -14.23
N ALA A 678 -23.10 -2.97 -15.11
CA ALA A 678 -24.32 -3.73 -15.25
C ALA A 678 -24.68 -4.32 -13.88
N HIS A 679 -25.97 -4.41 -13.57
CA HIS A 679 -26.47 -5.10 -12.38
C HIS A 679 -26.18 -4.43 -11.01
N ALA A 680 -25.77 -3.16 -10.96
CA ALA A 680 -25.93 -2.36 -9.75
C ALA A 680 -27.42 -2.27 -9.36
N GLU A 681 -27.74 -2.38 -8.07
CA GLU A 681 -29.14 -2.42 -7.60
C GLU A 681 -29.73 -1.01 -7.44
N ASP A 682 -28.96 -0.09 -6.86
CA ASP A 682 -29.35 1.31 -6.65
C ASP A 682 -28.12 2.22 -6.78
N ILE A 683 -27.70 2.39 -8.02
CA ILE A 683 -26.49 3.13 -8.36
C ILE A 683 -26.54 4.60 -7.93
N LEU A 684 -27.72 5.23 -7.97
CA LEU A 684 -27.89 6.63 -7.57
C LEU A 684 -27.76 6.80 -6.06
N GLY A 685 -28.44 5.96 -5.28
CA GLY A 685 -28.28 5.96 -3.84
C GLY A 685 -26.86 5.59 -3.40
N ASP A 686 -26.18 4.72 -4.15
CA ASP A 686 -24.76 4.40 -3.89
C ASP A 686 -23.86 5.62 -4.14
N LEU A 687 -23.99 6.31 -5.28
CA LEU A 687 -23.20 7.52 -5.53
C LEU A 687 -23.46 8.60 -4.48
N GLU A 688 -24.72 8.79 -4.07
CA GLU A 688 -25.09 9.71 -3.00
C GLU A 688 -24.44 9.31 -1.67
N LEU A 689 -24.46 8.02 -1.33
CA LEU A 689 -23.79 7.48 -0.14
C LEU A 689 -22.28 7.75 -0.16
N ALA A 690 -21.61 7.48 -1.28
CA ALA A 690 -20.17 7.71 -1.43
C ALA A 690 -19.81 9.20 -1.24
N PHE A 691 -20.60 10.11 -1.80
CA PHE A 691 -20.38 11.54 -1.65
C PHE A 691 -20.68 12.02 -0.24
N LYS A 692 -21.78 11.61 0.39
CA LYS A 692 -22.05 11.93 1.81
C LYS A 692 -20.98 11.40 2.76
N PHE A 693 -20.45 10.21 2.48
CA PHE A 693 -19.33 9.65 3.22
C PHE A 693 -18.05 10.49 3.05
N PHE A 694 -17.72 10.90 1.82
CA PHE A 694 -16.62 11.82 1.57
C PHE A 694 -16.79 13.15 2.31
N ASP A 695 -18.01 13.70 2.36
CA ASP A 695 -18.32 14.95 3.06
C ASP A 695 -18.08 14.83 4.57
N ALA A 696 -18.50 13.70 5.15
CA ALA A 696 -18.26 13.39 6.56
C ALA A 696 -16.75 13.27 6.86
N LEU A 697 -15.99 12.60 5.99
CA LEU A 697 -14.52 12.51 6.12
C LEU A 697 -13.88 13.90 6.04
N HIS A 698 -14.22 14.67 5.01
CA HIS A 698 -13.68 16.01 4.80
C HIS A 698 -13.98 16.95 5.98
N ALA A 699 -15.16 16.86 6.58
CA ALA A 699 -15.52 17.63 7.78
C ALA A 699 -14.59 17.35 8.98
N GLY A 700 -14.29 16.07 9.24
CA GLY A 700 -13.33 15.68 10.28
C GLY A 700 -11.90 16.07 9.94
N ILE A 701 -11.44 15.78 8.73
CA ILE A 701 -10.08 16.07 8.24
C ILE A 701 -9.76 17.57 8.32
N LYS A 702 -10.73 18.43 8.00
CA LYS A 702 -10.57 19.88 8.09
C LYS A 702 -10.15 20.36 9.49
N SER A 703 -10.60 19.67 10.54
CA SER A 703 -10.24 20.01 11.92
C SER A 703 -8.79 19.69 12.29
N LEU A 704 -8.10 18.85 11.51
CA LEU A 704 -6.74 18.39 11.78
C LEU A 704 -5.65 19.31 11.23
N GLY A 705 -5.98 20.25 10.34
CA GLY A 705 -5.02 21.16 9.74
C GLY A 705 -3.82 20.42 9.13
N THR A 706 -2.61 20.91 9.38
CA THR A 706 -1.36 20.38 8.80
C THR A 706 -0.98 18.96 9.24
N LYS A 707 -1.79 18.28 10.07
CA LYS A 707 -1.57 16.87 10.45
C LYS A 707 -1.95 15.89 9.34
N VAL A 708 -2.70 16.35 8.33
CA VAL A 708 -3.05 15.59 7.13
C VAL A 708 -2.37 16.26 5.94
N SER A 709 -1.70 15.47 5.10
CA SER A 709 -1.09 15.90 3.84
C SER A 709 -2.16 16.31 2.82
N ASP A 710 -1.76 17.04 1.78
CA ASP A 710 -2.60 17.34 0.62
C ASP A 710 -3.97 17.99 0.95
N GLN A 711 -4.01 18.88 1.95
CA GLN A 711 -5.26 19.55 2.37
C GLN A 711 -5.95 20.32 1.22
N ASP A 712 -5.16 20.93 0.35
CA ASP A 712 -5.60 21.60 -0.87
C ASP A 712 -6.30 20.64 -1.85
N VAL A 713 -5.80 19.40 -1.96
CA VAL A 713 -6.41 18.34 -2.76
C VAL A 713 -7.74 17.89 -2.14
N TRP A 714 -7.81 17.75 -0.81
CA TRP A 714 -9.06 17.46 -0.10
C TRP A 714 -10.12 18.56 -0.32
N GLU A 715 -9.71 19.83 -0.23
CA GLU A 715 -10.60 20.97 -0.52
C GLU A 715 -11.03 21.01 -1.99
N GLY A 716 -10.10 20.75 -2.92
CA GLY A 716 -10.37 20.67 -4.35
C GLY A 716 -11.38 19.56 -4.68
N ALA A 717 -11.20 18.37 -4.10
CA ALA A 717 -12.09 17.23 -4.29
C ALA A 717 -13.49 17.52 -3.73
N ALA A 718 -13.59 18.18 -2.58
CA ALA A 718 -14.87 18.62 -2.02
C ALA A 718 -15.60 19.64 -2.94
N LYS A 719 -14.86 20.56 -3.57
CA LYS A 719 -15.43 21.50 -4.55
C LYS A 719 -15.89 20.78 -5.82
N LEU A 720 -15.07 19.90 -6.37
CA LEU A 720 -15.38 19.12 -7.57
C LEU A 720 -16.65 18.29 -7.37
N ARG A 721 -16.73 17.57 -6.25
CA ARG A 721 -17.91 16.79 -5.86
C ARG A 721 -19.17 17.65 -5.79
N ASN A 722 -19.11 18.86 -5.23
CA ASN A 722 -20.28 19.75 -5.17
C ASN A 722 -20.84 20.10 -6.56
N CYS A 723 -19.98 20.21 -7.57
CA CYS A 723 -20.42 20.47 -8.95
C CYS A 723 -21.12 19.27 -9.59
N HIS A 724 -20.84 18.05 -9.11
CA HIS A 724 -21.32 16.79 -9.69
C HIS A 724 -22.23 15.99 -8.75
N HIS A 725 -22.74 16.61 -7.68
CA HIS A 725 -23.62 15.95 -6.73
C HIS A 725 -24.96 15.59 -7.41
N PRO A 726 -25.49 14.35 -7.28
CA PRO A 726 -26.72 13.92 -7.95
C PRO A 726 -27.93 14.81 -7.63
N GLU A 727 -28.02 15.31 -6.40
CA GLU A 727 -29.07 16.27 -6.00
C GLU A 727 -28.83 17.72 -6.48
N ALA A 728 -27.60 18.13 -6.80
CA ALA A 728 -27.34 19.47 -7.33
C ALA A 728 -27.97 19.64 -8.73
N SER A 729 -28.07 18.56 -9.50
CA SER A 729 -28.85 18.47 -10.75
C SER A 729 -30.37 18.68 -10.52
N TYR A 730 -30.86 18.42 -9.30
CA TYR A 730 -32.26 18.54 -8.88
C TYR A 730 -32.60 19.92 -8.28
N ILE A 731 -31.70 20.49 -7.47
CA ILE A 731 -31.93 21.74 -6.71
C ILE A 731 -31.86 22.99 -7.59
N PHE A 732 -31.17 22.96 -8.75
CA PHE A 732 -31.15 24.09 -9.68
C PHE A 732 -32.51 24.38 -10.36
N PHE A 733 -33.51 23.49 -10.22
CA PHE A 733 -34.82 23.65 -10.89
C PHE A 733 -36.02 23.84 -9.95
N THR A 734 -35.90 23.69 -8.62
CA THR A 734 -37.01 23.93 -7.70
C THR A 734 -37.07 25.34 -7.12
N ASN A 735 -36.05 26.18 -7.37
CA ASN A 735 -36.03 27.60 -6.96
C ASN A 735 -36.50 28.58 -8.04
N ASN A 736 -37.42 28.16 -8.91
CA ASN A 736 -38.17 29.07 -9.79
C ASN A 736 -39.62 29.32 -9.36
N HIS A 737 -39.96 29.10 -8.09
CA HIS A 737 -41.12 29.75 -7.44
C HIS A 737 -40.98 29.71 -5.91
N ILE A 738 -40.46 30.79 -5.31
CA ILE A 738 -40.86 31.19 -3.96
C ILE A 738 -41.27 32.68 -4.00
N PRO A 739 -42.50 33.03 -3.60
CA PRO A 739 -42.97 34.40 -3.51
C PRO A 739 -42.28 35.15 -2.37
N SER A 740 -42.20 36.48 -2.53
CA SER A 740 -41.54 37.42 -1.63
C SER A 740 -41.75 37.13 -0.14
N CYS A 741 -40.65 36.95 0.62
CA CYS A 741 -40.70 37.12 2.07
C CYS A 741 -39.48 37.90 2.58
N ARG A 742 -39.74 39.15 2.95
CA ARG A 742 -38.80 40.27 3.12
C ARG A 742 -38.08 40.29 4.49
N LYS A 743 -37.92 39.15 5.17
CA LYS A 743 -37.41 39.11 6.57
C LYS A 743 -36.08 38.38 6.81
N TYR A 744 -35.46 37.78 5.79
CA TYR A 744 -34.15 37.12 5.95
C TYR A 744 -32.94 37.91 5.38
N LYS A 745 -33.19 39.10 4.80
CA LYS A 745 -32.13 39.95 4.20
C LYS A 745 -31.44 40.90 5.18
N GLU A 746 -32.01 41.14 6.36
CA GLU A 746 -31.45 42.11 7.32
C GLU A 746 -30.52 41.48 8.38
N LEU A 747 -30.59 40.16 8.60
CA LEU A 747 -29.72 39.50 9.61
C LEU A 747 -28.34 39.10 9.05
N ILE A 748 -28.23 38.86 7.75
CA ILE A 748 -26.98 38.45 7.08
C ILE A 748 -26.13 39.67 6.68
N ASN A 749 -26.75 40.83 6.45
CA ASN A 749 -26.05 42.06 6.10
C ASN A 749 -25.35 42.76 7.28
N MET A 750 -25.46 42.26 8.52
CA MET A 750 -24.83 42.86 9.69
C MET A 750 -23.47 42.22 10.07
N ILE A 751 -23.07 41.12 9.43
CA ILE A 751 -21.80 40.41 9.74
C ILE A 751 -20.75 40.52 8.61
N LEU A 752 -21.10 41.09 7.45
CA LEU A 752 -20.18 41.20 6.30
C LEU A 752 -19.97 42.65 5.83
N THR A 753 -19.52 43.52 6.72
CA THR A 753 -18.94 44.81 6.31
C THR A 753 -17.90 45.30 7.31
N LYS A 754 -16.62 45.20 6.88
CA LYS A 754 -15.34 45.75 7.42
C LYS A 754 -14.33 44.60 7.65
N GLY A 755 -13.25 44.44 6.89
CA GLY A 755 -12.70 45.26 5.83
C GLY A 755 -11.84 44.42 4.88
N PHE A 756 -11.93 44.78 3.61
CA PHE A 756 -11.18 44.24 2.48
C PHE A 756 -10.43 45.45 1.89
N VAL A 757 -9.15 45.65 2.21
CA VAL A 757 -8.21 46.45 1.41
C VAL A 757 -6.79 45.99 1.72
N LEU A 758 -6.23 45.15 0.83
CA LEU A 758 -4.87 45.18 0.25
C LEU A 758 -4.53 43.80 -0.30
N ALA A 759 -5.04 43.54 -1.52
CA ALA A 759 -4.52 42.52 -2.40
C ALA A 759 -3.71 43.23 -3.49
N SER A 760 -2.40 42.98 -3.53
CA SER A 760 -1.58 43.28 -4.69
C SER A 760 -0.41 42.30 -4.78
N LEU A 761 -0.39 41.58 -5.91
CA LEU A 761 0.67 40.76 -6.52
C LEU A 761 1.06 39.42 -5.87
N ALA A 762 0.51 38.35 -6.45
CA ALA A 762 1.27 37.14 -6.77
C ALA A 762 0.71 36.55 -8.07
N ALA A 763 1.31 36.90 -9.20
CA ALA A 763 1.10 36.20 -10.46
C ALA A 763 2.06 35.00 -10.49
N VAL A 764 1.56 33.80 -10.26
CA VAL A 764 2.27 32.56 -10.57
C VAL A 764 1.92 32.20 -12.01
N ALA A 765 2.91 32.33 -12.91
CA ALA A 765 2.77 31.93 -14.30
C ALA A 765 2.79 30.40 -14.39
N VAL A 766 1.65 29.82 -14.76
CA VAL A 766 1.55 28.42 -15.23
C VAL A 766 2.03 28.40 -16.69
N ALA A 767 2.98 27.52 -17.01
CA ALA A 767 3.44 27.35 -18.39
C ALA A 767 2.33 26.75 -19.27
N LYS A 768 1.97 27.45 -20.35
CA LYS A 768 0.93 27.07 -21.33
C LYS A 768 1.57 26.15 -22.39
N SER A 769 0.89 25.10 -22.84
CA SER A 769 1.32 24.31 -24.02
C SER A 769 1.39 25.22 -25.25
N ALA A 770 2.41 25.01 -26.10
CA ALA A 770 2.71 25.87 -27.24
C ALA A 770 1.86 25.50 -28.47
N VAL A 771 1.35 24.26 -28.54
CA VAL A 771 0.42 23.82 -29.61
C VAL A 771 -0.99 24.29 -29.28
N LEU A 772 -1.63 25.00 -30.22
CA LEU A 772 -2.99 25.49 -30.03
C LEU A 772 -4.03 24.39 -30.31
N ASP A 773 -4.92 24.14 -29.36
CA ASP A 773 -6.08 23.27 -29.57
C ASP A 773 -7.18 24.00 -30.34
N LEU A 774 -7.57 23.43 -31.48
CA LEU A 774 -8.63 23.93 -32.34
C LEU A 774 -9.88 23.07 -32.22
N VAL A 775 -10.98 23.75 -31.96
CA VAL A 775 -12.36 23.23 -31.88
C VAL A 775 -13.24 24.07 -32.81
N PRO A 776 -14.48 23.64 -33.15
CA PRO A 776 -15.32 24.35 -34.11
C PRO A 776 -15.48 25.85 -33.84
N ASP A 777 -15.55 26.25 -32.56
CA ASP A 777 -15.78 27.63 -32.13
C ASP A 777 -14.59 28.58 -32.34
N ASN A 778 -13.36 28.06 -32.39
CA ASN A 778 -12.14 28.86 -32.54
C ASN A 778 -11.40 28.60 -33.88
N PHE A 779 -11.76 27.53 -34.60
CA PHE A 779 -11.04 27.09 -35.80
C PHE A 779 -10.94 28.18 -36.87
N ASP A 780 -12.07 28.78 -37.29
CA ASP A 780 -12.08 29.78 -38.37
C ASP A 780 -11.33 31.07 -37.99
N LYS A 781 -11.30 31.41 -36.69
CA LYS A 781 -10.59 32.58 -36.18
C LYS A 781 -9.09 32.37 -36.15
N ILE A 782 -8.63 31.16 -35.87
CA ILE A 782 -7.20 30.87 -35.67
C ILE A 782 -6.54 30.33 -36.95
N ALA A 783 -7.24 29.47 -37.71
CA ALA A 783 -6.70 28.84 -38.91
C ALA A 783 -7.06 29.56 -40.22
N LEU A 784 -8.14 30.34 -40.30
CA LEU A 784 -8.59 30.98 -41.55
C LEU A 784 -8.50 32.51 -41.56
N SER A 785 -8.21 33.16 -40.43
CA SER A 785 -8.27 34.62 -40.33
C SER A 785 -6.88 35.26 -40.16
N GLY A 786 -6.24 35.59 -41.29
CA GLY A 786 -5.13 36.55 -41.37
C GLY A 786 -3.73 36.03 -41.03
N LYS A 787 -3.62 34.86 -40.41
CA LYS A 787 -2.34 34.27 -39.98
C LYS A 787 -2.18 32.82 -40.49
N PRO A 788 -1.03 32.46 -41.08
CA PRO A 788 -0.76 31.09 -41.50
C PRO A 788 -0.73 30.12 -40.32
N ALA A 789 -1.27 28.91 -40.52
CA ALA A 789 -1.32 27.86 -39.51
C ALA A 789 -0.99 26.48 -40.10
N LEU A 790 -0.11 25.73 -39.43
CA LEU A 790 0.01 24.29 -39.64
C LEU A 790 -0.90 23.58 -38.63
N VAL A 791 -1.87 22.82 -39.14
CA VAL A 791 -2.87 22.14 -38.32
C VAL A 791 -2.74 20.62 -38.45
N GLU A 792 -2.60 19.94 -37.31
CA GLU A 792 -2.66 18.49 -37.23
C GLU A 792 -4.09 18.04 -36.95
N PHE A 793 -4.64 17.19 -37.82
CA PHE A 793 -5.87 16.45 -37.54
C PHE A 793 -5.48 15.07 -37.02
N PHE A 794 -5.78 14.79 -35.75
CA PHE A 794 -5.37 13.58 -35.04
C PHE A 794 -6.56 12.83 -34.39
N ALA A 795 -6.27 11.65 -33.84
CA ALA A 795 -7.17 10.90 -32.96
C ALA A 795 -6.38 10.32 -31.77
N PRO A 796 -6.92 10.33 -30.54
CA PRO A 796 -6.16 10.03 -29.31
C PRO A 796 -5.73 8.55 -29.19
N TRP A 797 -6.39 7.65 -29.90
CA TRP A 797 -6.05 6.23 -29.97
C TRP A 797 -5.02 5.89 -31.06
N CYS A 798 -4.68 6.82 -31.96
CA CYS A 798 -3.81 6.56 -33.10
C CYS A 798 -2.32 6.54 -32.68
N GLY A 799 -1.66 5.39 -32.85
CA GLY A 799 -0.23 5.23 -32.52
C GLY A 799 0.69 6.19 -33.27
N HIS A 800 0.40 6.49 -34.54
CA HIS A 800 1.21 7.41 -35.35
C HIS A 800 1.06 8.88 -34.89
N CYS A 801 -0.11 9.27 -34.37
CA CYS A 801 -0.31 10.58 -33.73
C CYS A 801 0.48 10.70 -32.44
N LYS A 802 0.52 9.63 -31.62
CA LYS A 802 1.31 9.61 -30.37
C LYS A 802 2.80 9.74 -30.65
N THR A 803 3.31 9.16 -31.74
CA THR A 803 4.71 9.33 -32.16
C THR A 803 5.02 10.74 -32.66
N LEU A 804 4.06 11.41 -33.31
CA LEU A 804 4.23 12.77 -33.83
C LEU A 804 4.08 13.85 -32.75
N ALA A 805 3.25 13.61 -31.73
CA ALA A 805 2.94 14.57 -30.66
C ALA A 805 4.18 15.26 -30.03
N PRO A 806 5.25 14.55 -29.59
CA PRO A 806 6.41 15.22 -29.01
C PRO A 806 7.14 16.12 -30.02
N VAL A 807 7.27 15.65 -31.28
CA VAL A 807 7.90 16.43 -32.37
C VAL A 807 7.07 17.67 -32.73
N TYR A 808 5.75 17.54 -32.68
CA TYR A 808 4.82 18.61 -32.99
C TYR A 808 4.78 19.68 -31.88
N GLU A 809 4.96 19.29 -30.62
CA GLU A 809 5.13 20.22 -29.50
C GLU A 809 6.46 20.98 -29.61
N GLU A 810 7.56 20.28 -29.92
CA GLU A 810 8.87 20.92 -30.17
C GLU A 810 8.80 21.92 -31.34
N LEU A 811 8.03 21.58 -32.38
CA LEU A 811 7.77 22.49 -33.50
C LEU A 811 7.03 23.75 -33.04
N ALA A 812 5.96 23.61 -32.25
CA ALA A 812 5.22 24.76 -31.76
C ALA A 812 6.08 25.67 -30.88
N GLN A 813 6.90 25.09 -30.01
CA GLN A 813 7.86 25.84 -29.18
C GLN A 813 8.91 26.56 -30.03
N ALA A 814 9.42 25.92 -31.09
CA ALA A 814 10.41 26.53 -31.99
C ALA A 814 9.88 27.79 -32.69
N PHE A 815 8.56 27.93 -32.83
CA PHE A 815 7.88 29.07 -33.44
C PHE A 815 7.08 29.93 -32.46
N GLU A 816 7.11 29.63 -31.15
CA GLU A 816 6.35 30.36 -30.12
C GLU A 816 6.70 31.85 -30.07
N PHE A 817 7.98 32.19 -30.29
CA PHE A 817 8.46 33.57 -30.37
C PHE A 817 7.83 34.36 -31.55
N ALA A 818 7.25 33.65 -32.50
CA ALA A 818 6.55 34.18 -33.67
C ALA A 818 5.07 33.76 -33.66
N SER A 819 4.49 33.52 -32.48
CA SER A 819 3.07 33.20 -32.28
C SER A 819 2.12 34.34 -32.66
N ASP A 820 2.62 35.52 -33.03
CA ASP A 820 1.88 36.59 -33.72
C ASP A 820 1.87 36.42 -35.26
N LYS A 821 2.80 35.62 -35.83
CA LYS A 821 3.03 35.48 -37.27
C LYS A 821 2.79 34.09 -37.88
N VAL A 822 3.01 33.00 -37.14
CA VAL A 822 2.64 31.62 -37.56
C VAL A 822 2.06 30.81 -36.39
N SER A 823 1.01 30.02 -36.65
CA SER A 823 0.37 29.15 -35.66
C SER A 823 0.74 27.68 -35.90
N VAL A 824 1.03 26.94 -34.84
CA VAL A 824 1.08 25.48 -34.86
C VAL A 824 -0.06 24.98 -33.97
N ALA A 825 -0.93 24.15 -34.54
CA ALA A 825 -2.20 23.84 -33.93
C ALA A 825 -2.63 22.39 -34.21
N LYS A 826 -3.56 21.87 -33.41
CA LYS A 826 -4.10 20.51 -33.57
C LYS A 826 -5.62 20.49 -33.40
N VAL A 827 -6.28 19.55 -34.05
CA VAL A 827 -7.71 19.23 -33.98
C VAL A 827 -7.83 17.74 -33.73
N ASP A 828 -8.54 17.36 -32.67
CA ASP A 828 -9.01 15.99 -32.54
C ASP A 828 -10.17 15.81 -33.54
N ALA A 829 -9.89 15.23 -34.71
CA ALA A 829 -10.91 15.03 -35.74
C ALA A 829 -11.75 13.76 -35.52
N ASP A 830 -11.46 12.96 -34.49
CA ASP A 830 -12.32 11.87 -34.02
C ASP A 830 -13.41 12.40 -33.07
N ALA A 831 -13.05 13.33 -32.17
CA ALA A 831 -14.01 14.09 -31.36
C ALA A 831 -14.77 15.11 -32.21
N GLU A 832 -14.07 15.93 -33.00
CA GLU A 832 -14.63 17.01 -33.82
C GLU A 832 -14.89 16.58 -35.27
N LYS A 833 -15.77 15.59 -35.43
CA LYS A 833 -16.10 14.97 -36.74
C LYS A 833 -16.56 15.97 -37.79
N SER A 834 -17.15 17.10 -37.38
CA SER A 834 -17.59 18.19 -38.25
C SER A 834 -16.41 18.87 -38.97
N LEU A 835 -15.32 19.14 -38.25
CA LEU A 835 -14.07 19.69 -38.81
C LEU A 835 -13.33 18.66 -39.67
N GLY A 836 -13.28 17.40 -39.21
CA GLY A 836 -12.72 16.29 -39.99
C GLY A 836 -13.41 16.13 -41.35
N LYS A 837 -14.75 16.17 -41.37
CA LYS A 837 -15.54 16.10 -42.61
C LYS A 837 -15.36 17.34 -43.48
N ARG A 838 -15.32 18.54 -42.90
CA ARG A 838 -15.17 19.82 -43.60
C ARG A 838 -13.88 19.89 -44.42
N PHE A 839 -12.79 19.32 -43.91
CA PHE A 839 -11.49 19.34 -44.59
C PHE A 839 -11.10 18.00 -45.24
N GLY A 840 -12.04 17.05 -45.34
CA GLY A 840 -11.85 15.79 -46.06
C GLY A 840 -10.82 14.86 -45.42
N ILE A 841 -10.76 14.80 -44.09
CA ILE A 841 -9.82 13.94 -43.35
C ILE A 841 -10.28 12.48 -43.46
N GLN A 842 -9.46 11.63 -44.06
CA GLN A 842 -9.74 10.19 -44.27
C GLN A 842 -8.85 9.27 -43.42
N GLY A 843 -7.88 9.82 -42.68
CA GLY A 843 -6.96 9.07 -41.82
C GLY A 843 -6.12 9.98 -40.94
N PHE A 844 -5.44 9.40 -39.95
CA PHE A 844 -4.69 10.13 -38.92
C PHE A 844 -3.21 9.69 -38.83
N PRO A 845 -2.27 10.58 -38.49
CA PRO A 845 -2.44 12.04 -38.49
C PRO A 845 -2.47 12.58 -39.93
N THR A 846 -3.27 13.62 -40.17
CA THR A 846 -3.25 14.40 -41.42
C THR A 846 -2.86 15.84 -41.10
N LEU A 847 -1.78 16.33 -41.72
CA LEU A 847 -1.30 17.69 -41.54
C LEU A 847 -1.76 18.57 -42.71
N LYS A 848 -2.33 19.74 -42.41
CA LYS A 848 -2.80 20.71 -43.41
C LYS A 848 -2.26 22.10 -43.12
N TRP A 849 -1.80 22.77 -44.17
CA TRP A 849 -1.32 24.14 -44.13
C TRP A 849 -2.42 25.12 -44.56
N PHE A 850 -2.70 26.07 -43.70
CA PHE A 850 -3.60 27.18 -43.96
C PHE A 850 -2.76 28.45 -44.12
N ASP A 851 -2.95 29.17 -45.21
CA ASP A 851 -2.17 30.39 -45.51
C ASP A 851 -2.75 31.67 -44.86
N GLY A 852 -3.87 31.53 -44.14
CA GLY A 852 -4.59 32.64 -43.50
C GLY A 852 -5.34 33.56 -44.47
N LYS A 853 -5.41 33.22 -45.77
CA LYS A 853 -6.01 34.04 -46.83
C LYS A 853 -7.05 33.27 -47.67
N SER A 854 -6.83 31.97 -47.86
CA SER A 854 -7.73 31.06 -48.55
C SER A 854 -8.54 30.21 -47.56
N LYS A 855 -9.73 29.79 -47.99
CA LYS A 855 -10.56 28.80 -47.26
C LYS A 855 -10.12 27.35 -47.52
N ASP A 856 -9.31 27.15 -48.56
CA ASP A 856 -8.84 25.83 -48.99
C ASP A 856 -7.40 25.59 -48.49
N PRO A 857 -7.18 24.64 -47.57
CA PRO A 857 -5.84 24.31 -47.09
C PRO A 857 -5.05 23.47 -48.09
N GLN A 858 -3.73 23.55 -48.01
CA GLN A 858 -2.81 22.67 -48.73
C GLN A 858 -2.45 21.46 -47.86
N ASP A 859 -2.49 20.25 -48.41
CA ASP A 859 -1.99 19.06 -47.72
C ASP A 859 -0.48 19.10 -47.53
N TYR A 860 -0.02 18.74 -46.33
CA TYR A 860 1.39 18.56 -46.06
C TYR A 860 1.78 17.08 -46.25
N SER A 861 2.67 16.84 -47.22
CA SER A 861 3.16 15.50 -47.58
C SER A 861 4.66 15.30 -47.31
N GLY A 862 5.29 16.17 -46.51
CA GLY A 862 6.70 16.08 -46.16
C GLY A 862 6.98 15.13 -44.99
N GLY A 863 8.26 15.03 -44.59
CA GLY A 863 8.69 14.26 -43.42
C GLY A 863 8.07 14.78 -42.12
N ARG A 864 7.83 13.88 -41.16
CA ARG A 864 7.17 14.22 -39.88
C ARG A 864 8.15 14.44 -38.72
N ASP A 865 9.43 14.59 -39.05
CA ASP A 865 10.48 15.00 -38.12
C ASP A 865 10.55 16.53 -37.99
N LEU A 866 11.15 17.01 -36.90
CA LEU A 866 11.21 18.43 -36.57
C LEU A 866 11.89 19.25 -37.67
N GLU A 867 12.93 18.71 -38.31
CA GLU A 867 13.68 19.40 -39.37
C GLU A 867 12.79 19.64 -40.60
N SER A 868 12.10 18.60 -41.07
CA SER A 868 11.18 18.66 -42.21
C SER A 868 10.00 19.61 -41.98
N LEU A 869 9.42 19.62 -40.78
CA LEU A 869 8.30 20.49 -40.43
C LEU A 869 8.75 21.95 -40.26
N THR A 870 9.89 22.15 -39.62
CA THR A 870 10.49 23.47 -39.41
C THR A 870 10.91 24.13 -40.71
N LYS A 871 11.53 23.35 -41.61
CA LYS A 871 11.88 23.80 -42.96
C LYS A 871 10.63 24.19 -43.73
N PHE A 872 9.56 23.40 -43.66
CA PHE A 872 8.30 23.72 -44.32
C PHE A 872 7.69 25.04 -43.85
N ILE A 873 7.60 25.25 -42.53
CA ILE A 873 7.11 26.52 -41.97
C ILE A 873 8.03 27.69 -42.39
N THR A 874 9.35 27.49 -42.35
CA THR A 874 10.34 28.50 -42.75
C THR A 874 10.20 28.86 -44.24
N ASP A 875 10.04 27.88 -45.12
CA ASP A 875 9.89 28.09 -46.57
C ASP A 875 8.57 28.81 -46.90
N LYS A 876 7.50 28.55 -46.14
CA LYS A 876 6.18 29.17 -46.34
C LYS A 876 6.05 30.57 -45.74
N THR A 877 6.79 30.88 -44.68
CA THR A 877 6.60 32.12 -43.90
C THR A 877 7.82 33.04 -43.86
N GLY A 878 9.00 32.52 -44.23
CA GLY A 878 10.29 33.21 -44.06
C GLY A 878 10.79 33.29 -42.61
N ILE A 879 10.05 32.71 -41.66
CA ILE A 879 10.36 32.75 -40.22
C ILE A 879 11.33 31.62 -39.90
N LYS A 880 12.53 31.94 -39.41
CA LYS A 880 13.48 30.92 -38.96
C LYS A 880 13.14 30.47 -37.54
N PRO A 881 13.18 29.16 -37.22
CA PRO A 881 12.93 28.67 -35.87
C PRO A 881 13.92 29.26 -34.86
N ARG A 882 13.52 29.42 -33.60
CA ARG A 882 14.46 29.57 -32.48
C ARG A 882 14.59 28.21 -31.79
N LYS A 883 15.80 27.83 -31.36
CA LYS A 883 15.99 26.63 -30.53
C LYS A 883 15.17 26.78 -29.24
N ALA A 884 14.31 25.80 -28.94
CA ALA A 884 13.51 25.74 -27.73
C ALA A 884 14.40 25.61 -26.47
N LYS A 885 13.94 26.16 -25.34
CA LYS A 885 14.54 25.91 -24.02
C LYS A 885 13.99 24.60 -23.46
N ALA A 886 14.85 23.62 -23.27
CA ALA A 886 14.59 22.36 -22.56
C ALA A 886 14.19 22.61 -21.09
N PRO A 887 13.57 21.63 -20.38
CA PRO A 887 13.42 21.70 -18.92
C PRO A 887 14.79 22.02 -18.32
N THR A 888 14.85 23.01 -17.43
CA THR A 888 16.09 23.51 -16.86
C THR A 888 16.76 22.42 -16.03
N SER A 889 17.67 21.69 -16.69
CA SER A 889 18.73 20.94 -16.04
C SER A 889 19.69 21.94 -15.39
N ASP A 890 20.09 21.66 -14.15
CA ASP A 890 21.16 22.41 -13.47
C ASP A 890 22.54 22.10 -14.08
N VAL A 891 22.62 21.13 -15.00
CA VAL A 891 23.83 20.86 -15.79
C VAL A 891 23.96 21.85 -16.93
N VAL A 892 25.05 22.62 -16.90
CA VAL A 892 25.37 23.58 -17.96
C VAL A 892 25.96 22.87 -19.18
N PHE A 893 25.34 23.04 -20.34
CA PHE A 893 25.87 22.52 -21.60
C PHE A 893 26.93 23.46 -22.19
N LEU A 894 28.16 22.96 -22.31
CA LEU A 894 29.26 23.68 -22.90
C LEU A 894 29.55 23.20 -24.33
N THR A 895 29.98 24.13 -25.16
CA THR A 895 30.24 24.02 -26.59
C THR A 895 31.47 24.87 -26.94
N ASP A 896 31.95 24.81 -28.17
CA ASP A 896 33.08 25.61 -28.67
C ASP A 896 32.88 27.13 -28.49
N ALA A 897 31.63 27.58 -28.42
CA ALA A 897 31.29 28.98 -28.29
C ALA A 897 31.36 29.52 -26.85
N ASN A 898 30.99 28.72 -25.84
CA ASN A 898 30.85 29.19 -24.45
C ASN A 898 31.83 28.54 -23.46
N PHE A 899 32.61 27.53 -23.89
CA PHE A 899 33.52 26.82 -22.99
C PHE A 899 34.58 27.73 -22.36
N LYS A 900 35.18 28.65 -23.15
CA LYS A 900 36.21 29.58 -22.66
C LYS A 900 35.67 30.65 -21.70
N GLU A 901 34.39 30.97 -21.79
CA GLU A 901 33.72 31.94 -20.92
C GLU A 901 33.27 31.28 -19.61
N ALA A 902 32.98 29.98 -19.65
CA ALA A 902 32.59 29.21 -18.47
C ALA A 902 33.77 28.97 -17.50
N ILE A 903 34.99 28.78 -18.02
CA ILE A 903 36.19 28.50 -17.23
C ILE A 903 37.07 29.76 -17.05
N GLY A 904 37.96 29.75 -16.05
CA GLY A 904 38.88 30.87 -15.80
C GLY A 904 38.23 32.11 -15.15
N GLY A 905 36.93 32.07 -14.88
CA GLY A 905 36.19 33.07 -14.12
C GLY A 905 36.30 32.89 -12.60
N ASP A 906 35.31 33.39 -11.87
CA ASP A 906 35.24 33.33 -10.40
C ASP A 906 34.64 32.02 -9.84
N LYS A 907 34.37 31.04 -10.70
CA LYS A 907 33.72 29.77 -10.36
C LYS A 907 34.60 28.55 -10.64
N ASP A 908 34.43 27.52 -9.82
CA ASP A 908 34.98 26.19 -10.04
C ASP A 908 34.05 25.40 -10.96
N VAL A 909 34.59 24.81 -12.04
CA VAL A 909 33.78 24.16 -13.08
C VAL A 909 34.17 22.70 -13.24
N LEU A 910 33.23 21.79 -13.02
CA LEU A 910 33.41 20.36 -13.29
C LEU A 910 32.72 19.99 -14.60
N VAL A 911 33.48 19.48 -15.56
CA VAL A 911 33.00 19.18 -16.92
C VAL A 911 33.11 17.70 -17.22
N ALA A 912 31.98 17.08 -17.58
CA ALA A 912 31.95 15.75 -18.20
C ALA A 912 31.94 15.86 -19.74
N PHE A 913 32.95 15.29 -20.38
CA PHE A 913 32.99 15.09 -21.83
C PHE A 913 32.40 13.73 -22.17
N THR A 914 31.29 13.74 -22.92
CA THR A 914 30.42 12.57 -23.15
C THR A 914 30.12 12.38 -24.63
N ALA A 915 29.55 11.22 -25.00
CA ALA A 915 29.04 10.97 -26.35
C ALA A 915 27.72 10.17 -26.27
N PRO A 916 26.73 10.45 -27.14
CA PRO A 916 25.36 9.90 -27.03
C PRO A 916 25.26 8.39 -27.25
N TRP A 917 26.22 7.79 -27.96
CA TRP A 917 26.30 6.34 -28.18
C TRP A 917 27.03 5.59 -27.05
N CYS A 918 27.72 6.28 -26.14
CA CYS A 918 28.55 5.64 -25.12
C CYS A 918 27.71 5.11 -23.94
N GLY A 919 27.76 3.79 -23.71
CA GLY A 919 27.06 3.14 -22.60
C GLY A 919 27.46 3.67 -21.22
N HIS A 920 28.76 3.88 -20.97
CA HIS A 920 29.24 4.44 -19.71
C HIS A 920 28.81 5.90 -19.47
N CYS A 921 28.62 6.69 -20.55
CA CYS A 921 28.04 8.03 -20.44
C CYS A 921 26.56 7.98 -20.06
N LYS A 922 25.80 7.01 -20.58
CA LYS A 922 24.38 6.82 -20.22
C LYS A 922 24.22 6.42 -18.75
N THR A 923 25.15 5.63 -18.20
CA THR A 923 25.17 5.30 -16.77
C THR A 923 25.56 6.49 -15.89
N LEU A 924 26.47 7.35 -16.36
CA LEU A 924 26.88 8.56 -15.63
C LEU A 924 25.83 9.67 -15.66
N ALA A 925 25.01 9.75 -16.71
CA ALA A 925 24.04 10.81 -16.92
C ALA A 925 23.10 11.08 -15.71
N PRO A 926 22.42 10.08 -15.11
CA PRO A 926 21.57 10.33 -13.94
C PRO A 926 22.37 10.85 -12.73
N ILE A 927 23.55 10.27 -12.48
CA ILE A 927 24.45 10.69 -11.39
C ILE A 927 24.93 12.13 -11.59
N TRP A 928 25.15 12.54 -12.85
CA TRP A 928 25.60 13.89 -13.17
C TRP A 928 24.51 14.95 -12.94
N GLU A 929 23.24 14.60 -13.14
CA GLU A 929 22.10 15.46 -12.83
C GLU A 929 21.87 15.54 -11.31
N GLU A 930 22.05 14.44 -10.57
CA GLU A 930 22.02 14.42 -9.09
C GLU A 930 23.09 15.34 -8.51
N VAL A 931 24.34 15.22 -8.96
CA VAL A 931 25.45 16.09 -8.54
C VAL A 931 25.19 17.56 -8.91
N ALA A 932 24.60 17.84 -10.08
CA ALA A 932 24.23 19.21 -10.44
C ALA A 932 23.16 19.79 -9.51
N THR A 933 22.20 18.96 -9.11
CA THR A 933 21.14 19.33 -8.16
C THR A 933 21.71 19.57 -6.76
N ASP A 934 22.63 18.72 -6.30
CA ASP A 934 23.29 18.85 -4.99
C ASP A 934 24.05 20.17 -4.85
N PHE A 935 24.66 20.63 -5.94
CA PHE A 935 25.43 21.86 -6.01
C PHE A 935 24.63 23.06 -6.53
N ALA A 936 23.33 22.93 -6.82
CA ALA A 936 22.52 24.03 -7.37
C ALA A 936 22.46 25.27 -6.46
N ALA A 937 22.63 25.07 -5.14
CA ALA A 937 22.71 26.15 -4.16
C ALA A 937 24.11 26.80 -4.03
N GLU A 938 25.15 26.21 -4.64
CA GLU A 938 26.53 26.71 -4.61
C GLU A 938 26.82 27.60 -5.82
N SER A 939 26.63 28.91 -5.68
CA SER A 939 26.84 29.85 -6.79
C SER A 939 28.26 29.88 -7.36
N SER A 940 29.25 29.40 -6.58
CA SER A 940 30.67 29.31 -6.96
C SER A 940 31.05 28.00 -7.64
N VAL A 941 30.15 27.03 -7.77
CA VAL A 941 30.40 25.74 -8.43
C VAL A 941 29.48 25.60 -9.64
N VAL A 942 30.01 25.09 -10.75
CA VAL A 942 29.24 24.80 -11.97
C VAL A 942 29.47 23.36 -12.38
N ILE A 943 28.38 22.60 -12.48
CA ILE A 943 28.38 21.26 -13.06
C ILE A 943 27.99 21.38 -14.52
N ALA A 944 28.87 20.90 -15.39
CA ALA A 944 28.75 21.09 -16.83
C ALA A 944 28.97 19.79 -17.60
N LYS A 945 28.44 19.75 -18.83
CA LYS A 945 28.71 18.66 -19.77
C LYS A 945 28.97 19.18 -21.17
N VAL A 946 29.82 18.46 -21.88
CA VAL A 946 30.16 18.66 -23.29
C VAL A 946 29.82 17.37 -24.03
N ASP A 947 29.01 17.46 -25.09
CA ASP A 947 28.88 16.37 -26.05
C ASP A 947 30.08 16.45 -27.01
N ALA A 948 31.11 15.66 -26.73
CA ALA A 948 32.37 15.68 -27.45
C ALA A 948 32.27 15.12 -28.88
N ASP A 949 31.17 14.45 -29.22
CA ASP A 949 30.90 13.94 -30.57
C ASP A 949 30.08 14.94 -31.41
N ALA A 950 29.50 15.97 -30.78
CA ALA A 950 28.77 17.02 -31.46
C ALA A 950 29.71 17.99 -32.20
N GLU A 951 29.36 18.33 -33.44
CA GLU A 951 30.20 19.16 -34.32
C GLU A 951 30.48 20.56 -33.75
N ASN A 952 29.61 21.07 -32.89
CA ASN A 952 29.75 22.37 -32.22
C ASN A 952 30.60 22.34 -30.94
N SER A 953 31.17 21.20 -30.58
CA SER A 953 31.94 20.98 -29.34
C SER A 953 33.22 20.17 -29.55
N LYS A 954 33.45 19.72 -30.79
CA LYS A 954 34.54 18.83 -31.20
C LYS A 954 35.90 19.50 -31.11
N LEU A 955 35.96 20.82 -31.37
CA LEU A 955 37.19 21.60 -31.22
C LEU A 955 37.60 21.68 -29.74
N THR A 956 36.65 21.96 -28.85
CA THR A 956 36.82 21.98 -27.39
C THR A 956 37.28 20.62 -26.89
N ALA A 957 36.65 19.53 -27.31
CA ALA A 957 37.06 18.18 -26.93
C ALA A 957 38.50 17.85 -27.38
N SER A 958 38.88 18.25 -28.60
CA SER A 958 40.23 18.08 -29.15
C SER A 958 41.27 18.94 -28.40
N LEU A 959 40.98 20.22 -28.16
CA LEU A 959 41.85 21.15 -27.41
C LEU A 959 42.03 20.72 -25.95
N GLN A 960 41.02 20.06 -25.37
CA GLN A 960 41.11 19.46 -24.04
C GLN A 960 41.73 18.06 -24.06
N GLY A 961 42.16 17.54 -25.20
CA GLY A 961 42.84 16.25 -25.30
C GLY A 961 41.97 15.06 -24.90
N VAL A 962 40.67 15.10 -25.17
CA VAL A 962 39.72 14.02 -24.86
C VAL A 962 39.87 12.90 -25.89
N SER A 963 40.26 11.71 -25.44
CA SER A 963 40.47 10.53 -26.29
C SER A 963 39.59 9.33 -25.95
N SER A 964 38.81 9.41 -24.86
CA SER A 964 37.87 8.36 -24.42
C SER A 964 36.70 8.96 -23.64
N TYR A 965 35.60 8.22 -23.50
CA TYR A 965 34.37 8.70 -22.87
C TYR A 965 33.86 7.77 -21.74
N PRO A 966 33.26 8.31 -20.66
CA PRO A 966 33.30 9.72 -20.28
C PRO A 966 34.70 10.12 -19.77
N THR A 967 35.15 11.32 -20.12
CA THR A 967 36.32 11.97 -19.52
C THR A 967 35.82 13.13 -18.66
N ILE A 968 36.26 13.21 -17.40
CA ILE A 968 35.85 14.29 -16.48
C ILE A 968 37.06 15.16 -16.17
N LYS A 969 36.87 16.49 -16.21
CA LYS A 969 37.90 17.47 -15.83
C LYS A 969 37.34 18.53 -14.92
N PHE A 970 38.18 18.98 -13.99
CA PHE A 970 37.90 20.07 -13.07
C PHE A 970 38.74 21.30 -13.42
N PHE A 971 38.10 22.46 -13.54
CA PHE A 971 38.74 23.74 -13.82
C PHE A 971 38.60 24.62 -12.58
N PRO A 972 39.70 24.86 -11.84
CA PRO A 972 39.67 25.73 -10.66
C PRO A 972 39.32 27.17 -11.04
N ARG A 973 38.64 27.89 -10.15
CA ARG A 973 38.38 29.32 -10.31
C ARG A 973 39.68 30.09 -10.59
N GLY A 974 39.64 31.01 -11.54
CA GLY A 974 40.78 31.80 -12.01
C GLY A 974 41.76 31.05 -12.91
N SER A 975 41.53 29.75 -13.19
CA SER A 975 42.38 28.95 -14.08
C SER A 975 41.60 28.45 -15.30
N THR A 976 42.25 28.49 -16.47
CA THR A 976 41.75 27.84 -17.69
C THR A 976 42.39 26.46 -17.92
N GLU A 977 43.31 26.05 -17.04
CA GLU A 977 43.95 24.73 -17.08
C GLU A 977 43.10 23.70 -16.31
N GLY A 978 42.64 22.68 -17.02
CA GLY A 978 41.79 21.63 -16.47
C GLY A 978 42.59 20.46 -15.88
N VAL A 979 42.29 20.09 -14.64
CA VAL A 979 42.83 18.93 -13.95
C VAL A 979 41.97 17.70 -14.25
N ALA A 980 42.58 16.57 -14.61
CA ALA A 980 41.84 15.34 -14.85
C ALA A 980 41.26 14.77 -13.54
N TYR A 981 39.98 14.40 -13.57
CA TYR A 981 39.34 13.69 -12.46
C TYR A 981 39.57 12.19 -12.60
N SER A 982 40.22 11.58 -11.61
CA SER A 982 40.54 10.14 -11.57
C SER A 982 39.82 9.39 -10.45
N GLY A 983 38.86 10.03 -9.77
CA GLY A 983 38.07 9.42 -8.69
C GLY A 983 36.98 8.47 -9.21
N GLY A 984 36.26 7.84 -8.26
CA GLY A 984 35.11 7.00 -8.57
C GLY A 984 33.96 7.79 -9.21
N ARG A 985 33.06 7.12 -9.94
CA ARG A 985 31.96 7.79 -10.68
C ARG A 985 30.63 7.70 -9.94
N SER A 986 30.66 7.39 -8.65
CA SER A 986 29.47 7.49 -7.80
C SER A 986 29.24 8.94 -7.38
N GLU A 987 27.98 9.28 -7.10
CA GLU A 987 27.58 10.59 -6.55
C GLU A 987 28.48 11.00 -5.37
N LYS A 988 28.69 10.08 -4.42
CA LYS A 988 29.53 10.27 -3.23
C LYS A 988 30.99 10.62 -3.56
N ASP A 989 31.60 9.95 -4.53
CA ASP A 989 33.01 10.17 -4.89
C ASP A 989 33.20 11.53 -5.59
N ILE A 990 32.20 11.98 -6.34
CA ILE A 990 32.22 13.27 -7.04
C ILE A 990 31.95 14.41 -6.05
N LEU A 991 30.99 14.24 -5.14
CA LEU A 991 30.73 15.16 -4.01
C LEU A 991 31.98 15.36 -3.16
N ALA A 992 32.64 14.29 -2.74
CA ALA A 992 33.85 14.36 -1.91
C ALA A 992 34.96 15.19 -2.59
N PHE A 993 35.17 14.96 -3.89
CA PHE A 993 36.14 15.72 -4.67
C PHE A 993 35.77 17.19 -4.82
N LEU A 994 34.50 17.51 -5.12
CA LEU A 994 34.06 18.90 -5.27
C LEU A 994 34.07 19.65 -3.95
N ASN A 995 33.68 19.01 -2.85
CA ASN A 995 33.80 19.56 -1.51
C ASN A 995 35.26 19.93 -1.19
N GLU A 996 36.19 19.02 -1.46
CA GLU A 996 37.63 19.25 -1.26
C GLU A 996 38.16 20.39 -2.15
N LYS A 997 37.82 20.40 -3.45
CA LYS A 997 38.40 21.35 -4.41
C LYS A 997 37.76 22.74 -4.39
N ALA A 998 36.46 22.81 -4.10
CA ALA A 998 35.71 24.07 -4.07
C ALA A 998 35.52 24.64 -2.65
N GLY A 999 35.96 23.93 -1.61
CA GLY A 999 35.80 24.35 -0.21
C GLY A 999 34.33 24.36 0.23
N THR A 1000 33.57 23.35 -0.21
CA THR A 1000 32.13 23.21 0.05
C THR A 1000 31.87 21.96 0.90
N HIS A 1001 30.64 21.80 1.38
CA HIS A 1001 30.28 20.78 2.37
C HIS A 1001 28.98 20.08 2.02
N ARG A 1002 28.76 19.80 0.73
CA ARG A 1002 27.51 19.22 0.23
C ARG A 1002 27.43 17.72 0.49
N THR A 1003 26.21 17.25 0.73
CA THR A 1003 25.85 15.85 0.93
C THR A 1003 24.77 15.45 -0.08
N PRO A 1004 24.58 14.15 -0.37
CA PRO A 1004 23.52 13.69 -1.28
C PRO A 1004 22.15 14.28 -0.92
N GLY A 1005 21.45 14.85 -1.90
CA GLY A 1005 20.22 15.62 -1.70
C GLY A 1005 20.44 17.11 -1.38
N GLY A 1006 21.64 17.62 -1.66
CA GLY A 1006 22.04 19.03 -1.52
C GLY A 1006 22.13 19.58 -0.10
N GLY A 1007 22.11 18.74 0.94
CA GLY A 1007 22.27 19.16 2.35
C GLY A 1007 23.72 19.52 2.71
N LEU A 1008 23.95 20.03 3.92
CA LEU A 1008 25.29 20.35 4.44
C LEU A 1008 25.78 19.31 5.46
N ASP A 1009 27.07 18.99 5.43
CA ASP A 1009 27.72 18.12 6.42
C ASP A 1009 27.99 18.84 7.77
N ALA A 1010 28.56 18.11 8.74
CA ALA A 1010 28.84 18.62 10.08
C ALA A 1010 30.00 19.64 10.14
N GLN A 1011 30.83 19.73 9.09
CA GLN A 1011 31.97 20.64 9.02
C GLN A 1011 31.56 22.00 8.40
N ALA A 1012 30.42 22.07 7.73
CA ALA A 1012 29.90 23.29 7.15
C ALA A 1012 29.78 24.43 8.17
N GLY A 1013 30.42 25.56 7.87
CA GLY A 1013 30.43 26.77 8.71
C GLY A 1013 31.52 26.81 9.78
N ILE A 1014 32.26 25.71 10.00
CA ILE A 1014 33.35 25.66 10.97
C ILE A 1014 34.63 26.29 10.39
N ILE A 1015 35.23 27.22 11.12
CA ILE A 1015 36.47 27.91 10.71
C ILE A 1015 37.58 27.64 11.73
N ASP A 1016 38.66 26.98 11.30
CA ASP A 1016 39.78 26.54 12.14
C ASP A 1016 40.44 27.66 12.96
N ALA A 1017 40.47 28.89 12.43
CA ALA A 1017 41.01 30.05 13.14
C ALA A 1017 40.20 30.41 14.38
N PHE A 1018 38.87 30.26 14.33
CA PHE A 1018 37.99 30.51 15.48
C PHE A 1018 38.04 29.38 16.50
N ASP A 1019 38.26 28.13 16.08
CA ASP A 1019 38.46 27.00 16.99
C ASP A 1019 39.65 27.20 17.95
N LYS A 1020 40.72 27.88 17.50
CA LYS A 1020 41.85 28.27 18.36
C LYS A 1020 41.47 29.33 19.41
N VAL A 1021 40.54 30.22 19.06
CA VAL A 1021 40.02 31.25 19.97
C VAL A 1021 38.99 30.66 20.95
N ILE A 1022 38.16 29.73 20.49
CA ILE A 1022 37.22 28.99 21.35
C ILE A 1022 37.98 28.21 22.43
N LYS A 1023 39.14 27.63 22.12
CA LYS A 1023 40.02 26.98 23.12
C LYS A 1023 40.49 27.91 24.25
N LYS A 1024 40.54 29.24 24.04
CA LYS A 1024 40.94 30.23 25.06
C LYS A 1024 39.82 30.59 26.04
N LEU A 1025 38.55 30.28 25.74
CA LEU A 1025 37.40 30.50 26.65
C LEU A 1025 37.51 29.72 27.97
N GLY A 1026 38.40 28.72 28.04
CA GLY A 1026 38.61 27.88 29.22
C GLY A 1026 39.61 28.41 30.26
N GLY A 1027 40.51 29.35 29.91
CA GLY A 1027 41.48 29.95 30.84
C GLY A 1027 40.99 31.31 31.37
N THR A 1028 41.60 31.85 32.44
CA THR A 1028 41.28 33.09 33.19
C THR A 1028 41.28 34.41 32.39
N THR A 1029 40.90 34.39 31.12
CA THR A 1029 40.89 35.54 30.22
C THR A 1029 39.51 36.17 30.17
N ASN A 1030 39.48 37.49 30.14
CA ASN A 1030 38.27 38.30 30.04
C ASN A 1030 37.57 38.03 28.69
N VAL A 1031 36.29 37.64 28.70
CA VAL A 1031 35.48 37.38 27.48
C VAL A 1031 35.49 38.57 26.52
N ALA A 1032 35.69 39.79 27.03
CA ALA A 1032 35.85 41.00 26.22
C ALA A 1032 37.12 41.00 25.35
N GLU A 1033 38.25 40.46 25.84
CA GLU A 1033 39.51 40.37 25.09
C GLU A 1033 39.42 39.29 24.00
N ILE A 1034 38.78 38.15 24.30
CA ILE A 1034 38.53 37.07 23.35
C ILE A 1034 37.60 37.54 22.22
N THR A 1035 36.60 38.36 22.55
CA THR A 1035 35.69 38.94 21.55
C THR A 1035 36.41 39.94 20.64
N ALA A 1036 37.37 40.70 21.17
CA ALA A 1036 38.21 41.59 20.37
C ALA A 1036 39.15 40.82 19.43
N GLU A 1037 39.76 39.72 19.91
CA GLU A 1037 40.59 38.83 19.09
C GLU A 1037 39.76 38.15 17.97
N ALA A 1038 38.57 37.64 18.29
CA ALA A 1038 37.63 37.09 17.31
C ALA A 1038 37.22 38.13 16.24
N SER A 1039 37.02 39.38 16.65
CA SER A 1039 36.69 40.48 15.74
C SER A 1039 37.84 40.85 14.82
N GLN A 1040 39.08 40.79 15.30
CA GLN A 1040 40.28 41.02 14.48
C GLN A 1040 40.47 39.90 13.45
N ILE A 1041 40.32 38.64 13.86
CA ILE A 1041 40.37 37.48 12.93
C ILE A 1041 39.30 37.63 11.84
N ALA A 1042 38.07 38.00 12.19
CA ALA A 1042 37.00 38.23 11.22
C ALA A 1042 37.33 39.32 10.19
N GLN A 1043 38.09 40.36 10.58
CA GLN A 1043 38.48 41.46 9.69
C GLN A 1043 39.64 41.09 8.75
N GLU A 1044 40.50 40.16 9.16
CA GLU A 1044 41.68 39.72 8.39
C GLU A 1044 41.36 38.62 7.36
N LEU A 1045 40.18 37.98 7.46
CA LEU A 1045 39.72 36.97 6.49
C LEU A 1045 39.48 37.59 5.09
N LYS A 1046 40.17 37.03 4.09
CA LYS A 1046 40.07 37.43 2.68
C LYS A 1046 39.01 36.64 1.90
N ASP A 1047 38.64 35.46 2.38
CA ASP A 1047 37.62 34.62 1.76
C ASP A 1047 36.21 35.12 2.08
N THR A 1048 35.40 35.32 1.04
CA THR A 1048 34.05 35.88 1.15
C THR A 1048 33.06 34.88 1.78
N ALA A 1049 33.28 33.58 1.62
CA ALA A 1049 32.42 32.53 2.19
C ALA A 1049 32.68 32.33 3.69
N GLU A 1050 33.95 32.34 4.12
CA GLU A 1050 34.31 32.26 5.54
C GLU A 1050 33.86 33.52 6.30
N LYS A 1051 33.95 34.70 5.66
CA LYS A 1051 33.52 35.97 6.27
C LYS A 1051 32.05 35.98 6.68
N LYS A 1052 31.18 35.32 5.91
CA LYS A 1052 29.74 35.15 6.22
C LYS A 1052 29.51 34.45 7.56
N TYR A 1053 30.33 33.46 7.90
CA TYR A 1053 30.22 32.72 9.16
C TYR A 1053 31.03 33.36 10.29
N ALA A 1054 32.13 34.04 9.98
CA ALA A 1054 32.96 34.78 10.95
C ALA A 1054 32.16 35.85 11.72
N GLU A 1055 31.24 36.56 11.06
CA GLU A 1055 30.33 37.51 11.74
C GLU A 1055 29.43 36.81 12.78
N TYR A 1056 29.03 35.57 12.51
CA TYR A 1056 28.23 34.78 13.45
C TYR A 1056 29.07 34.33 14.65
N TYR A 1057 30.32 33.92 14.44
CA TYR A 1057 31.25 33.63 15.54
C TYR A 1057 31.40 34.84 16.48
N VAL A 1058 31.68 36.03 15.94
CA VAL A 1058 31.80 37.27 16.74
C VAL A 1058 30.53 37.56 17.53
N LYS A 1059 29.35 37.35 16.91
CA LYS A 1059 28.06 37.51 17.58
C LYS A 1059 27.87 36.51 18.73
N VAL A 1060 28.29 35.26 18.55
CA VAL A 1060 28.21 34.23 19.60
C VAL A 1060 29.15 34.58 20.76
N PHE A 1061 30.40 34.98 20.50
CA PHE A 1061 31.34 35.45 21.53
C PHE A 1061 30.78 36.66 22.32
N ALA A 1062 30.22 37.65 21.63
CA ALA A 1062 29.59 38.79 22.28
C ALA A 1062 28.42 38.37 23.18
N LYS A 1063 27.58 37.43 22.73
CA LYS A 1063 26.42 36.93 23.50
C LYS A 1063 26.82 36.05 24.69
N LEU A 1064 27.94 35.34 24.60
CA LEU A 1064 28.50 34.58 25.73
C LEU A 1064 28.97 35.48 26.89
N SER A 1065 29.31 36.75 26.61
CA SER A 1065 29.60 37.74 27.67
C SER A 1065 28.37 38.12 28.50
N GLU A 1066 27.17 37.98 27.93
CA GLU A 1066 25.88 38.29 28.58
C GLU A 1066 25.26 37.04 29.24
N SER A 1067 25.42 35.85 28.63
CA SER A 1067 24.84 34.59 29.11
C SER A 1067 25.73 33.40 28.75
N LYS A 1068 26.30 32.73 29.75
CA LYS A 1068 27.15 31.54 29.57
C LYS A 1068 26.45 30.40 28.82
N GLU A 1069 25.16 30.17 29.10
CA GLU A 1069 24.37 29.09 28.47
C GLU A 1069 23.83 29.45 27.07
N TYR A 1070 24.21 30.59 26.49
CA TYR A 1070 23.62 31.07 25.23
C TYR A 1070 23.84 30.06 24.08
N ALA A 1071 25.04 29.51 23.96
CA ALA A 1071 25.38 28.59 22.87
C ALA A 1071 24.50 27.33 22.89
N ALA A 1072 24.35 26.70 24.07
CA ALA A 1072 23.53 25.50 24.24
C ALA A 1072 22.03 25.77 23.98
N LYS A 1073 21.49 26.90 24.46
CA LYS A 1073 20.08 27.26 24.25
C LYS A 1073 19.78 27.59 22.80
N GLU A 1074 20.65 28.33 22.14
CA GLU A 1074 20.49 28.69 20.73
C GLU A 1074 20.67 27.45 19.82
N TYR A 1075 21.58 26.54 20.16
CA TYR A 1075 21.76 25.27 19.45
C TYR A 1075 20.46 24.44 19.50
N ALA A 1076 19.90 24.24 20.69
CA ALA A 1076 18.64 23.51 20.86
C ALA A 1076 17.48 24.16 20.10
N ARG A 1077 17.43 25.50 20.06
CA ARG A 1077 16.42 26.25 19.31
C ARG A 1077 16.56 26.04 17.80
N LEU A 1078 17.77 26.09 17.26
CA LEU A 1078 18.03 25.87 15.83
C LEU A 1078 17.73 24.43 15.42
N GLN A 1079 18.13 23.43 16.23
CA GLN A 1079 17.77 22.02 16.00
C GLN A 1079 16.25 21.82 16.01
N GLY A 1080 15.53 22.46 16.93
CA GLY A 1080 14.07 22.44 16.96
C GLY A 1080 13.38 23.13 15.77
N LEU A 1081 14.07 24.01 15.04
CA LEU A 1081 13.57 24.61 13.80
C LEU A 1081 13.89 23.76 12.58
N LEU A 1082 15.10 23.18 12.52
CA LEU A 1082 15.51 22.26 11.47
C LEU A 1082 14.60 21.02 11.44
N ASN A 1083 14.23 20.48 12.60
CA ASN A 1083 13.34 19.31 12.71
C ASN A 1083 11.88 19.57 12.27
N LYS A 1084 11.46 20.82 12.01
CA LYS A 1084 10.09 21.17 11.59
C LYS A 1084 9.88 21.10 10.07
N GLY A 1085 10.95 20.97 9.27
CA GLY A 1085 10.87 20.58 7.85
C GLY A 1085 10.26 21.58 6.84
N ASN A 1086 10.04 22.86 7.19
CA ASN A 1086 9.37 23.85 6.32
C ASN A 1086 10.24 25.09 5.99
N LEU A 1087 11.55 24.92 5.84
CA LEU A 1087 12.48 26.02 5.53
C LEU A 1087 12.88 26.00 4.05
N ALA A 1088 12.97 27.19 3.45
CA ALA A 1088 13.61 27.31 2.13
C ALA A 1088 15.08 26.86 2.23
N LYS A 1089 15.60 26.16 1.21
CA LYS A 1089 16.93 25.52 1.25
C LYS A 1089 18.06 26.44 1.70
N VAL A 1090 18.07 27.69 1.23
CA VAL A 1090 19.06 28.70 1.64
C VAL A 1090 19.02 28.99 3.16
N LYS A 1091 17.82 29.01 3.77
CA LYS A 1091 17.66 29.20 5.21
C LYS A 1091 17.96 27.95 6.00
N GLU A 1092 17.67 26.78 5.45
CA GLU A 1092 18.03 25.50 6.03
C GLU A 1092 19.56 25.38 6.12
N ASP A 1093 20.28 25.63 5.02
CA ASP A 1093 21.74 25.66 4.97
C ASP A 1093 22.33 26.66 5.98
N GLU A 1094 21.77 27.87 6.05
CA GLU A 1094 22.21 28.89 7.00
C GLU A 1094 22.02 28.44 8.46
N MET A 1095 20.89 27.80 8.78
CA MET A 1095 20.62 27.29 10.14
C MET A 1095 21.47 26.08 10.49
N THR A 1096 21.71 25.18 9.53
CA THR A 1096 22.58 24.01 9.70
C THR A 1096 24.02 24.45 9.98
N ALA A 1097 24.58 25.35 9.17
CA ALA A 1097 25.94 25.87 9.40
C ALA A 1097 26.06 26.62 10.74
N LYS A 1098 25.07 27.44 11.12
CA LYS A 1098 25.04 28.09 12.45
C LYS A 1098 24.93 27.08 13.59
N SER A 1099 24.17 26.01 13.39
CA SER A 1099 24.04 24.94 14.38
C SER A 1099 25.35 24.18 14.56
N ASN A 1100 26.07 23.88 13.48
CA ASN A 1100 27.40 23.27 13.53
C ASN A 1100 28.39 24.17 14.31
N ILE A 1101 28.38 25.48 14.03
CA ILE A 1101 29.21 26.46 14.75
C ILE A 1101 28.89 26.45 16.26
N LEU A 1102 27.61 26.50 16.66
CA LEU A 1102 27.25 26.52 18.08
C LEU A 1102 27.64 25.22 18.81
N LYS A 1103 27.62 24.09 18.11
CA LYS A 1103 28.02 22.78 18.64
C LYS A 1103 29.48 22.78 19.10
N THR A 1104 30.38 23.48 18.39
CA THR A 1104 31.80 23.55 18.78
C THR A 1104 32.02 24.33 20.09
N PHE A 1105 31.11 25.24 20.45
CA PHE A 1105 31.11 25.90 21.76
C PHE A 1105 30.58 24.98 22.87
N GLU A 1106 29.61 24.10 22.58
CA GLU A 1106 28.98 23.20 23.57
C GLU A 1106 29.88 21.99 23.93
N GLU A 1107 30.48 21.33 22.94
CA GLU A 1107 31.32 20.14 23.15
C GLU A 1107 32.52 20.42 24.05
N LYS A 1108 33.00 21.67 24.10
CA LYS A 1108 34.16 22.10 24.90
C LYS A 1108 33.80 22.53 26.33
N GLU A 1109 32.55 22.88 26.62
CA GLU A 1109 32.08 23.03 28.01
C GLU A 1109 32.01 21.68 28.73
N LYS A 1110 31.76 20.59 27.99
CA LYS A 1110 31.68 19.21 28.50
C LYS A 1110 33.04 18.55 28.78
N ASP A 1111 34.08 18.86 28.00
CA ASP A 1111 35.45 18.34 28.22
C ASP A 1111 36.04 18.79 29.59
N LYS A 1112 35.65 19.95 30.13
CA LYS A 1112 36.07 20.41 31.47
C LYS A 1112 35.49 19.59 32.62
N THR A 1113 34.25 19.12 32.48
CA THR A 1113 33.61 18.27 33.51
C THR A 1113 34.23 16.88 33.62
N HIS A 1114 35.02 16.46 32.63
CA HIS A 1114 35.69 15.15 32.62
C HIS A 1114 37.14 15.16 33.10
N GLU A 1115 37.81 16.32 33.17
CA GLU A 1115 39.16 16.48 33.76
C GLU A 1115 39.12 16.95 35.23
N GLU A 1116 37.98 17.44 35.73
CA GLU A 1116 37.77 17.80 37.15
C GLU A 1116 37.03 16.71 37.98
N LEU A 1117 36.78 15.54 37.39
CA LEU A 1117 36.33 14.30 38.05
C LEU A 1117 37.43 13.25 37.99
#